data_AF-A0A094AWR9-F1
#
_entry.id   AF-A0A094AWR9-F1
#
_cell.length_a   1.000
_cell.length_b   1.000
_cell.length_c   1.000
_cell.angle_alpha   90.00
_cell.angle_beta   90.00
_cell.angle_gamma   90.00
#
_symmetry.space_group_name_H-M   'P 1'
#
loop_
_entity.id
_entity.type
_entity.pdbx_description
1 polymer ?
#
loop_
_entity_poly.entity_id
_entity_poly.type
_entity_poly.pdbx_seq_one_letter_code
_entity_poly.pdbx_strand_id
1 'polypeptide(L)'
;MSTISNGSVTSKSSKQKFSAQLKELLVSAKKVLGNERDIDTLDRILDDKKELEAKLSLKISEGLAKDMEIENRNIEIEKLQVAKKTLHEEFQEQFKSWDTGTLRQKELEAETGELRGKLGEVTRRADSAKSKNAELQQVILSCKTDLGDVKDELNRTSKDLRSKERELSGALTELESLQEEKKALGVQVLDHHELSARFGGFIQSCHKLAKGFFFTQFPDSATCDDLQGRLYQSGFTKMAPKSIPISNSLPSQFLRMAAAEKIIAQKLCTNIFRQYYLPETLADRQAMDSVLERLLRVNSRDEAVFRLQLLSAYKSEENRQITSVVKSTVQEVVTVLGPLISPDLQGDFQSKLGKLFQEAVKLWGPVQRSAVRACVDNEPEDDWGSFKDYDGLMDSTPDQTKQVLIPPNPIDSLFPRVSIGEDIICQGYALWSSQNMVVAAGLECSQAKSPILAHGRLSSSRAAVARRGSDRRRLSLSTSSAIGDGWTDTLTPPGAQRGHHSFSDHVTILFVLRRPRPVVDTQICHSSLGTSKAYASAKALNNNIDDFCQEVTNNEPVITIGWTWSKIYYRNTPEEYTMTVAISNRAFNSYENQCIDAMRSIIDGCDVPVNGSNPMNWKQGGKRLHGDYTYKIDIFRQNRPWPPPTKPRQACEGWYKIIWQHYDIYGGGWANYDWGAKSLQPAINPCCGLGSLTGWNFEYFDEPDENGYEWHSWFNTAIGTRRRCFDNNRIQCAAGGPCDSYCGGNG
;
A
#
# COMPACT_ATOMS: atom_id res chain seq x y z
N MET A 1 25.96 -117.89 -42.26
CA MET A 1 25.30 -119.10 -41.70
C MET A 1 25.63 -120.28 -42.60
N SER A 2 26.25 -121.30 -42.00
CA SER A 2 26.30 -122.72 -42.38
C SER A 2 26.97 -123.18 -43.70
N THR A 3 28.09 -123.85 -43.48
CA THR A 3 28.91 -124.78 -44.29
C THR A 3 28.19 -126.02 -44.83
N ILE A 4 28.77 -126.68 -45.87
CA ILE A 4 29.03 -128.13 -46.12
C ILE A 4 29.43 -128.26 -47.63
N SER A 5 30.65 -128.60 -48.08
CA SER A 5 31.49 -129.83 -48.04
C SER A 5 31.19 -130.92 -49.10
N ASN A 6 32.21 -131.16 -49.96
CA ASN A 6 32.68 -132.40 -50.64
C ASN A 6 31.77 -133.11 -51.69
N GLY A 7 32.30 -133.76 -52.75
CA GLY A 7 33.67 -134.23 -53.01
C GLY A 7 33.93 -134.83 -54.41
N SER A 8 35.14 -135.36 -54.53
CA SER A 8 35.88 -135.92 -55.68
C SER A 8 35.40 -137.30 -56.17
N VAL A 9 35.76 -137.72 -57.40
CA VAL A 9 36.56 -138.95 -57.71
C VAL A 9 36.73 -139.18 -59.23
N THR A 10 37.95 -139.61 -59.58
CA THR A 10 38.58 -139.96 -60.86
C THR A 10 38.19 -141.33 -61.46
N SER A 11 38.36 -141.57 -62.78
CA SER A 11 39.03 -142.79 -63.28
C SER A 11 39.54 -142.70 -64.76
N LYS A 12 40.80 -143.10 -64.97
CA LYS A 12 41.47 -143.41 -66.25
C LYS A 12 41.62 -144.93 -66.33
N SER A 13 41.24 -145.61 -67.42
CA SER A 13 41.78 -146.94 -67.82
C SER A 13 41.12 -147.45 -69.11
N SER A 14 41.86 -147.61 -70.22
CA SER A 14 41.61 -148.65 -71.25
C SER A 14 42.55 -148.59 -72.49
N LYS A 15 43.28 -147.49 -72.74
CA LYS A 15 44.11 -147.34 -73.97
C LYS A 15 45.45 -148.10 -74.01
N GLN A 16 45.84 -148.82 -72.95
CA GLN A 16 47.18 -149.44 -72.85
C GLN A 16 47.26 -150.94 -73.24
N LYS A 17 46.14 -151.63 -73.50
CA LYS A 17 46.16 -153.10 -73.73
C LYS A 17 46.21 -153.56 -75.19
N PHE A 18 45.93 -152.71 -76.18
CA PHE A 18 45.90 -153.10 -77.60
C PHE A 18 47.24 -152.88 -78.33
N SER A 19 48.06 -151.93 -77.86
CA SER A 19 49.36 -151.58 -78.47
C SER A 19 50.47 -152.60 -78.19
N ALA A 20 50.30 -153.50 -77.21
CA ALA A 20 51.27 -154.55 -76.89
C ALA A 20 51.06 -155.81 -77.75
N GLN A 21 49.80 -156.11 -78.13
CA GLN A 21 49.45 -157.31 -78.92
C GLN A 21 49.71 -157.14 -80.43
N LEU A 22 49.72 -155.91 -80.95
CA LEU A 22 50.04 -155.64 -82.36
C LEU A 22 51.54 -155.71 -82.67
N LYS A 23 52.41 -155.45 -81.66
CA LYS A 23 53.87 -155.52 -81.80
C LYS A 23 54.40 -156.96 -81.81
N GLU A 24 53.67 -157.92 -81.25
CA GLU A 24 54.03 -159.34 -81.25
C GLU A 24 53.68 -160.04 -82.59
N LEU A 25 52.63 -159.58 -83.27
CA LEU A 25 52.21 -160.12 -84.57
C LEU A 25 53.12 -159.64 -85.73
N LEU A 26 53.65 -158.42 -85.64
CA LEU A 26 54.56 -157.84 -86.64
C LEU A 26 55.97 -158.45 -86.64
N VAL A 27 56.38 -159.11 -85.55
CA VAL A 27 57.66 -159.84 -85.46
C VAL A 27 57.58 -161.20 -86.17
N SER A 28 56.38 -161.80 -86.28
CA SER A 28 56.19 -163.09 -86.95
C SER A 28 56.03 -162.98 -88.47
N ALA A 29 55.52 -161.86 -88.99
CA ALA A 29 55.39 -161.62 -90.43
C ALA A 29 56.72 -161.21 -91.10
N LYS A 30 57.74 -160.83 -90.32
CA LYS A 30 59.06 -160.40 -90.81
C LYS A 30 59.96 -161.54 -91.33
N LYS A 31 59.50 -162.80 -91.30
CA LYS A 31 60.31 -163.98 -91.65
C LYS A 31 59.91 -164.71 -92.94
N VAL A 32 58.91 -164.24 -93.72
CA VAL A 32 58.40 -165.05 -94.86
C VAL A 32 58.42 -164.38 -96.24
N LEU A 33 58.34 -163.06 -96.44
CA LEU A 33 58.36 -162.43 -97.78
C LEU A 33 58.95 -161.01 -97.64
N GLY A 34 59.95 -160.49 -98.35
CA GLY A 34 60.44 -160.79 -99.69
C GLY A 34 60.11 -159.66 -100.69
N ASN A 35 60.30 -158.36 -100.36
CA ASN A 35 60.70 -157.24 -101.25
C ASN A 35 60.45 -155.84 -100.64
N GLU A 36 61.46 -154.97 -100.78
CA GLU A 36 61.51 -153.54 -100.42
C GLU A 36 60.92 -152.65 -101.54
N ARG A 37 60.01 -151.70 -101.23
CA ARG A 37 60.10 -150.28 -101.69
C ARG A 37 59.00 -149.25 -101.33
N ASP A 38 57.96 -149.53 -100.55
CA ASP A 38 56.89 -148.51 -100.30
C ASP A 38 56.71 -148.06 -98.82
N ILE A 39 57.79 -148.00 -98.03
CA ILE A 39 57.74 -147.66 -96.58
C ILE A 39 58.10 -146.18 -96.27
N ASP A 40 58.45 -145.35 -97.27
CA ASP A 40 58.94 -143.97 -97.03
C ASP A 40 57.81 -142.90 -96.95
N THR A 41 56.56 -143.24 -97.31
CA THR A 41 55.45 -142.27 -97.41
C THR A 41 54.58 -142.19 -96.14
N LEU A 42 54.68 -143.17 -95.22
CA LEU A 42 53.81 -143.25 -94.04
C LEU A 42 54.37 -142.53 -92.80
N ASP A 43 55.70 -142.45 -92.65
CA ASP A 43 56.34 -141.74 -91.53
C ASP A 43 56.11 -140.23 -91.61
N ARG A 44 56.05 -139.66 -92.82
CA ARG A 44 55.80 -138.22 -93.03
C ARG A 44 54.40 -137.77 -92.61
N ILE A 45 53.38 -138.62 -92.81
CA ILE A 45 51.98 -138.32 -92.44
C ILE A 45 51.77 -138.46 -90.92
N LEU A 46 52.51 -139.36 -90.26
CA LEU A 46 52.44 -139.53 -88.81
C LEU A 46 53.09 -138.38 -88.04
N ASP A 47 54.15 -137.77 -88.57
CA ASP A 47 54.78 -136.60 -87.98
C ASP A 47 53.94 -135.32 -88.14
N ASP A 48 53.34 -135.08 -89.32
CA ASP A 48 52.44 -133.94 -89.54
C ASP A 48 51.18 -134.00 -88.64
N LYS A 49 50.65 -135.21 -88.40
CA LYS A 49 49.52 -135.42 -87.47
C LYS A 49 49.90 -135.05 -86.03
N LYS A 50 51.10 -135.41 -85.59
CA LYS A 50 51.60 -135.06 -84.25
C LYS A 50 51.79 -133.55 -84.08
N GLU A 51 52.28 -132.87 -85.11
CA GLU A 51 52.46 -131.41 -85.07
C GLU A 51 51.13 -130.65 -85.05
N LEU A 52 50.13 -131.09 -85.84
CA LEU A 52 48.80 -130.49 -85.84
C LEU A 52 48.02 -130.74 -84.55
N GLU A 53 48.12 -131.95 -83.97
CA GLU A 53 47.54 -132.25 -82.65
C GLU A 53 48.17 -131.39 -81.54
N ALA A 54 49.49 -131.12 -81.61
CA ALA A 54 50.16 -130.22 -80.69
C ALA A 54 49.68 -128.76 -80.85
N LYS A 55 49.59 -128.22 -82.08
CA LYS A 55 49.10 -126.86 -82.34
C LYS A 55 47.63 -126.66 -81.95
N LEU A 56 46.78 -127.65 -82.17
CA LEU A 56 45.37 -127.60 -81.76
C LEU A 56 45.24 -127.58 -80.23
N SER A 57 46.04 -128.38 -79.52
CA SER A 57 46.05 -128.37 -78.06
C SER A 57 46.50 -127.02 -77.47
N LEU A 58 47.47 -126.36 -78.10
CA LEU A 58 47.95 -125.04 -77.68
C LEU A 58 46.87 -123.96 -77.87
N LYS A 59 46.21 -123.93 -79.04
CA LYS A 59 45.14 -122.94 -79.31
C LYS A 59 43.91 -123.12 -78.43
N ILE A 60 43.55 -124.36 -78.09
CA ILE A 60 42.47 -124.64 -77.13
C ILE A 60 42.85 -124.11 -75.74
N SER A 61 44.12 -124.24 -75.32
CA SER A 61 44.58 -123.68 -74.04
C SER A 61 44.62 -122.14 -74.01
N GLU A 62 44.96 -121.49 -75.14
CA GLU A 62 44.89 -120.01 -75.26
C GLU A 62 43.44 -119.49 -75.25
N GLY A 63 42.50 -120.22 -75.88
CA GLY A 63 41.08 -119.87 -75.87
C GLY A 63 40.49 -119.89 -74.46
N LEU A 64 40.73 -120.99 -73.73
CA LEU A 64 40.27 -121.14 -72.34
C LEU A 64 40.87 -120.09 -71.40
N ALA A 65 42.12 -119.67 -71.62
CA ALA A 65 42.75 -118.62 -70.81
C ALA A 65 42.10 -117.24 -71.03
N LYS A 66 41.72 -116.90 -72.27
CA LYS A 66 41.04 -115.64 -72.58
C LYS A 66 39.59 -115.61 -72.11
N ASP A 67 38.89 -116.74 -72.19
CA ASP A 67 37.53 -116.85 -71.66
C ASP A 67 37.52 -116.66 -70.13
N MET A 68 38.53 -117.18 -69.41
CA MET A 68 38.71 -116.88 -67.99
C MET A 68 39.01 -115.40 -67.69
N GLU A 69 39.74 -114.69 -68.55
CA GLU A 69 40.04 -113.26 -68.36
C GLU A 69 38.81 -112.37 -68.61
N ILE A 70 37.99 -112.70 -69.60
CA ILE A 70 36.73 -111.99 -69.90
C ILE A 70 35.74 -112.15 -68.74
N GLU A 71 35.59 -113.36 -68.21
CA GLU A 71 34.70 -113.62 -67.08
C GLU A 71 35.13 -112.82 -65.84
N ASN A 72 36.44 -112.74 -65.58
CA ASN A 72 36.97 -111.94 -64.48
C ASN A 72 36.69 -110.43 -64.64
N ARG A 73 36.82 -109.90 -65.86
CA ARG A 73 36.49 -108.49 -66.14
C ARG A 73 34.99 -108.20 -66.04
N ASN A 74 34.14 -109.14 -66.45
CA ASN A 74 32.69 -109.00 -66.31
C ASN A 74 32.27 -108.93 -64.83
N ILE A 75 32.86 -109.78 -63.98
CA ILE A 75 32.68 -109.73 -62.52
C ILE A 75 33.12 -108.37 -61.95
N GLU A 76 34.22 -107.79 -62.47
CA GLU A 76 34.72 -106.49 -62.02
C GLU A 76 33.82 -105.32 -62.45
N ILE A 77 33.28 -105.35 -63.67
CA ILE A 77 32.32 -104.35 -64.15
C ILE A 77 31.03 -104.38 -63.32
N GLU A 78 30.50 -105.56 -63.01
CA GLU A 78 29.33 -105.67 -62.14
C GLU A 78 29.62 -105.10 -60.75
N LYS A 79 30.77 -105.43 -60.15
CA LYS A 79 31.19 -104.85 -58.85
C LYS A 79 31.26 -103.33 -58.91
N LEU A 80 31.82 -102.75 -59.98
CA LEU A 80 31.91 -101.31 -60.15
C LEU A 80 30.54 -100.65 -60.37
N GLN A 81 29.61 -101.31 -61.07
CA GLN A 81 28.25 -100.81 -61.22
C GLN A 81 27.49 -100.80 -59.89
N VAL A 82 27.63 -101.85 -59.07
CA VAL A 82 27.05 -101.88 -57.72
C VAL A 82 27.67 -100.80 -56.84
N ALA A 83 29.00 -100.64 -56.88
CA ALA A 83 29.70 -99.60 -56.12
C ALA A 83 29.25 -98.19 -56.53
N LYS A 84 29.10 -97.92 -57.84
CA LYS A 84 28.59 -96.64 -58.36
C LYS A 84 27.18 -96.35 -57.85
N LYS A 85 26.29 -97.35 -57.89
CA LYS A 85 24.91 -97.19 -57.43
C LYS A 85 24.86 -96.89 -55.93
N THR A 86 25.63 -97.64 -55.14
CA THR A 86 25.76 -97.45 -53.69
C THR A 86 26.27 -96.05 -53.36
N LEU A 87 27.34 -95.59 -54.03
CA LEU A 87 27.90 -94.26 -53.82
C LEU A 87 26.90 -93.14 -54.20
N HIS A 88 26.10 -93.35 -55.24
CA HIS A 88 25.09 -92.38 -55.65
C HIS A 88 23.95 -92.28 -54.62
N GLU A 89 23.50 -93.41 -54.08
CA GLU A 89 22.51 -93.48 -53.01
C GLU A 89 23.04 -92.81 -51.73
N GLU A 90 24.28 -93.10 -51.32
CA GLU A 90 24.94 -92.47 -50.16
C GLU A 90 25.07 -90.95 -50.33
N PHE A 91 25.51 -90.47 -51.50
CA PHE A 91 25.60 -89.04 -51.77
C PHE A 91 24.23 -88.36 -51.71
N GLN A 92 23.19 -89.02 -52.24
CA GLN A 92 21.83 -88.47 -52.23
C GLN A 92 21.27 -88.38 -50.80
N GLU A 93 21.55 -89.36 -49.94
CA GLU A 93 21.19 -89.28 -48.52
C GLU A 93 21.96 -88.20 -47.77
N GLN A 94 23.28 -88.10 -47.98
CA GLN A 94 24.09 -87.04 -47.38
C GLN A 94 23.65 -85.65 -47.84
N PHE A 95 23.32 -85.47 -49.11
CA PHE A 95 22.81 -84.21 -49.64
C PHE A 95 21.48 -83.82 -49.00
N LYS A 96 20.53 -84.77 -48.85
CA LYS A 96 19.27 -84.52 -48.14
C LYS A 96 19.49 -84.13 -46.68
N SER A 97 20.41 -84.83 -45.99
CA SER A 97 20.76 -84.52 -44.60
C SER A 97 21.41 -83.13 -44.48
N TRP A 98 22.30 -82.77 -45.41
CA TRP A 98 22.95 -81.47 -45.45
C TRP A 98 21.96 -80.33 -45.75
N ASP A 99 21.05 -80.53 -46.71
CA ASP A 99 20.01 -79.55 -47.07
C ASP A 99 19.06 -79.31 -45.89
N THR A 100 18.62 -80.38 -45.22
CA THR A 100 17.81 -80.30 -44.00
C THR A 100 18.56 -79.58 -42.87
N GLY A 101 19.85 -79.87 -42.70
CA GLY A 101 20.71 -79.19 -41.72
C GLY A 101 20.87 -77.70 -42.01
N THR A 102 21.03 -77.34 -43.29
CA THR A 102 21.18 -75.95 -43.74
C THR A 102 19.89 -75.15 -43.57
N LEU A 103 18.73 -75.76 -43.85
CA LEU A 103 17.42 -75.17 -43.58
C LEU A 103 17.22 -74.88 -42.09
N ARG A 104 17.53 -75.86 -41.23
CA ARG A 104 17.42 -75.71 -39.78
C ARG A 104 18.38 -74.66 -39.21
N GLN A 105 19.58 -74.56 -39.78
CA GLN A 105 20.53 -73.51 -39.42
C GLN A 105 19.97 -72.11 -39.74
N LYS A 106 19.40 -71.91 -40.93
CA LYS A 106 18.77 -70.63 -41.30
C LYS A 106 17.58 -70.26 -40.40
N GLU A 107 16.78 -71.25 -40.00
CA GLU A 107 15.66 -71.04 -39.09
C GLU A 107 16.13 -70.59 -37.70
N LEU A 108 17.15 -71.25 -37.14
CA LEU A 108 17.75 -70.85 -35.86
C LEU A 108 18.45 -69.48 -35.93
N GLU A 109 19.09 -69.16 -37.06
CA GLU A 109 19.66 -67.83 -37.30
C GLU A 109 18.57 -66.75 -37.35
N ALA A 110 17.41 -67.05 -37.93
CA ALA A 110 16.26 -66.15 -37.93
C ALA A 110 15.67 -65.96 -36.51
N GLU A 111 15.46 -67.05 -35.76
CA GLU A 111 14.96 -66.99 -34.37
C GLU A 111 15.92 -66.23 -33.44
N THR A 112 17.23 -66.48 -33.56
CA THR A 112 18.24 -65.77 -32.77
C THR A 112 18.31 -64.29 -33.15
N GLY A 113 18.08 -63.94 -34.42
CA GLY A 113 17.90 -62.56 -34.87
C GLY A 113 16.69 -61.89 -34.22
N GLU A 114 15.55 -62.57 -34.20
CA GLU A 114 14.31 -62.05 -33.59
C GLU A 114 14.45 -61.86 -32.07
N LEU A 115 14.99 -62.86 -31.37
CA LEU A 115 15.23 -62.79 -29.93
C LEU A 115 16.20 -61.66 -29.57
N ARG A 116 17.25 -61.45 -30.37
CA ARG A 116 18.18 -60.32 -30.20
C ARG A 116 17.48 -58.98 -30.40
N GLY A 117 16.58 -58.87 -31.38
CA GLY A 117 15.74 -57.69 -31.59
C GLY A 117 14.85 -57.38 -30.39
N LYS A 118 14.13 -58.39 -29.89
CA LYS A 118 13.28 -58.28 -28.68
C LYS A 118 14.09 -57.88 -27.45
N LEU A 119 15.26 -58.48 -27.24
CA LEU A 119 16.15 -58.14 -26.13
C LEU A 119 16.62 -56.68 -26.21
N GLY A 120 16.96 -56.19 -27.41
CA GLY A 120 17.34 -54.80 -27.63
C GLY A 120 16.21 -53.81 -27.35
N GLU A 121 14.96 -54.17 -27.66
CA GLU A 121 13.78 -53.35 -27.34
C GLU A 121 13.50 -53.30 -25.83
N VAL A 122 13.54 -54.45 -25.15
CA VAL A 122 13.37 -54.53 -23.69
C VAL A 122 14.47 -53.75 -22.97
N THR A 123 15.71 -53.84 -23.43
CA THR A 123 16.85 -53.10 -22.86
C THR A 123 16.62 -51.59 -22.97
N ARG A 124 16.22 -51.08 -24.15
CA ARG A 124 15.89 -49.65 -24.33
C ARG A 124 14.74 -49.19 -23.41
N ARG A 125 13.72 -50.03 -23.22
CA ARG A 125 12.62 -49.73 -22.28
C ARG A 125 13.11 -49.70 -20.83
N ALA A 126 13.96 -50.64 -20.44
CA ALA A 126 14.55 -50.68 -19.10
C ALA A 126 15.41 -49.44 -18.83
N ASP A 127 16.24 -49.02 -19.77
CA ASP A 127 17.07 -47.81 -19.64
C ASP A 127 16.22 -46.54 -19.56
N SER A 128 15.16 -46.44 -20.38
CA SER A 128 14.21 -45.32 -20.31
C SER A 128 13.48 -45.27 -18.95
N ALA A 129 13.02 -46.42 -18.45
CA ALA A 129 12.38 -46.51 -17.13
C ALA A 129 13.35 -46.15 -16.00
N LYS A 130 14.63 -46.55 -16.12
CA LYS A 130 15.68 -46.20 -15.17
C LYS A 130 15.94 -44.69 -15.12
N SER A 131 15.98 -44.02 -16.27
CA SER A 131 16.11 -42.56 -16.34
C SER A 131 14.94 -41.86 -15.65
N LYS A 132 13.70 -42.26 -15.98
CA LYS A 132 12.49 -41.69 -15.36
C LYS A 132 12.44 -41.90 -13.85
N ASN A 133 12.87 -43.06 -13.35
CA ASN A 133 12.95 -43.29 -11.91
C ASN A 133 13.96 -42.39 -11.22
N ALA A 134 15.10 -42.08 -11.86
CA ALA A 134 16.07 -41.13 -11.32
C ALA A 134 15.51 -39.70 -11.27
N GLU A 135 14.82 -39.26 -12.33
CA GLU A 135 14.12 -37.97 -12.37
C GLU A 135 13.07 -37.86 -11.26
N LEU A 136 12.21 -38.88 -11.09
CA LEU A 136 11.21 -38.92 -10.04
C LEU A 136 11.84 -38.88 -8.63
N GLN A 137 12.96 -39.58 -8.41
CA GLN A 137 13.68 -39.52 -7.14
C GLN A 137 14.19 -38.11 -6.85
N GLN A 138 14.71 -37.41 -7.86
CA GLN A 138 15.17 -36.03 -7.71
C GLN A 138 14.02 -35.08 -7.37
N VAL A 139 12.87 -35.22 -8.04
CA VAL A 139 11.66 -34.43 -7.74
C VAL A 139 11.18 -34.67 -6.32
N ILE A 140 11.15 -35.92 -5.84
CA ILE A 140 10.75 -36.24 -4.46
C ILE A 140 11.68 -35.57 -3.43
N LEU A 141 12.99 -35.55 -3.69
CA LEU A 141 13.97 -34.85 -2.84
C LEU A 141 13.74 -33.34 -2.81
N SER A 142 13.44 -32.73 -3.96
CA SER A 142 13.09 -31.31 -4.06
C SER A 142 11.84 -31.02 -3.23
N CYS A 143 10.73 -31.72 -3.50
CA CYS A 143 9.47 -31.50 -2.79
C CYS A 143 9.58 -31.71 -1.27
N LYS A 144 10.46 -32.63 -0.82
CA LYS A 144 10.71 -32.84 0.61
C LYS A 144 11.40 -31.64 1.26
N THR A 145 12.27 -30.97 0.52
CA THR A 145 12.97 -29.76 0.97
C THR A 145 11.99 -28.60 1.05
N ASP A 146 11.21 -28.38 -0.01
CA ASP A 146 10.18 -27.33 -0.06
C ASP A 146 9.15 -27.48 1.06
N LEU A 147 8.73 -28.72 1.36
CA LEU A 147 7.82 -29.00 2.48
C LEU A 147 8.43 -28.63 3.84
N GLY A 148 9.74 -28.79 4.00
CA GLY A 148 10.46 -28.35 5.20
C GLY A 148 10.44 -26.83 5.34
N ASP A 149 10.73 -26.11 4.26
CA ASP A 149 10.77 -24.65 4.24
C ASP A 149 9.39 -24.04 4.53
N VAL A 150 8.34 -24.57 3.88
CA VAL A 150 6.94 -24.15 4.14
C VAL A 150 6.55 -24.41 5.60
N LYS A 151 6.97 -25.52 6.19
CA LYS A 151 6.69 -25.84 7.59
C LYS A 151 7.38 -24.86 8.54
N ASP A 152 8.62 -24.49 8.24
CA ASP A 152 9.37 -23.52 9.04
C ASP A 152 8.76 -22.11 8.92
N GLU A 153 8.33 -21.71 7.73
CA GLU A 153 7.63 -20.46 7.51
C GLU A 153 6.27 -20.41 8.22
N LEU A 154 5.50 -21.51 8.19
CA LEU A 154 4.25 -21.64 8.95
C LEU A 154 4.49 -21.49 10.46
N ASN A 155 5.57 -22.06 10.99
CA ASN A 155 5.91 -21.93 12.40
C ASN A 155 6.33 -20.50 12.78
N ARG A 156 7.06 -19.80 11.89
CA ARG A 156 7.45 -18.38 12.09
C ARG A 156 6.22 -17.49 12.09
N THR A 157 5.39 -17.58 11.05
CA THR A 157 4.15 -16.79 10.92
C THR A 157 3.17 -17.04 12.07
N SER A 158 3.05 -18.29 12.54
CA SER A 158 2.23 -18.62 13.73
C SER A 158 2.76 -18.00 15.03
N LYS A 159 4.07 -17.82 15.19
CA LYS A 159 4.64 -17.12 16.35
C LYS A 159 4.39 -15.62 16.25
N ASP A 160 4.57 -15.05 15.07
CA ASP A 160 4.35 -13.62 14.84
C ASP A 160 2.89 -13.24 15.07
N LEU A 161 1.95 -14.06 14.57
CA LEU A 161 0.52 -13.85 14.79
C LEU A 161 0.18 -13.81 16.29
N ARG A 162 0.68 -14.77 17.08
CA ARG A 162 0.50 -14.77 18.55
C ARG A 162 1.17 -13.60 19.27
N SER A 163 2.22 -13.03 18.70
CA SER A 163 2.80 -11.79 19.21
C SER A 163 1.86 -10.62 18.95
N LYS A 164 1.34 -10.51 17.73
CA LYS A 164 0.42 -9.44 17.32
C LYS A 164 -0.92 -9.49 18.06
N GLU A 165 -1.46 -10.68 18.31
CA GLU A 165 -2.67 -10.85 19.14
C GLU A 165 -2.48 -10.33 20.57
N ARG A 166 -1.29 -10.55 21.17
CA ARG A 166 -0.98 -10.01 22.50
C ARG A 166 -0.82 -8.49 22.50
N GLU A 167 -0.15 -7.94 21.48
CA GLU A 167 -0.03 -6.49 21.30
C GLU A 167 -1.42 -5.83 21.15
N LEU A 168 -2.29 -6.44 20.33
CA LEU A 168 -3.66 -5.95 20.13
C LEU A 168 -4.48 -6.00 21.43
N SER A 169 -4.43 -7.10 22.17
CA SER A 169 -5.12 -7.23 23.45
C SER A 169 -4.62 -6.20 24.48
N GLY A 170 -3.32 -5.93 24.52
CA GLY A 170 -2.75 -4.89 25.37
C GLY A 170 -3.26 -3.49 25.01
N ALA A 171 -3.24 -3.17 23.71
CA ALA A 171 -3.73 -1.88 23.20
C ALA A 171 -5.23 -1.66 23.46
N LEU A 172 -6.06 -2.70 23.34
CA LEU A 172 -7.48 -2.63 23.65
C LEU A 172 -7.74 -2.34 25.13
N THR A 173 -6.98 -2.98 26.03
CA THR A 173 -7.09 -2.74 27.48
C THR A 173 -6.69 -1.30 27.85
N GLU A 174 -5.64 -0.78 27.22
CA GLU A 174 -5.21 0.60 27.41
C GLU A 174 -6.25 1.59 26.88
N LEU A 175 -6.87 1.29 25.73
CA LEU A 175 -7.94 2.11 25.17
C LEU A 175 -9.17 2.15 26.09
N GLU A 176 -9.58 1.02 26.66
CA GLU A 176 -10.67 0.96 27.64
C GLU A 176 -10.35 1.82 28.88
N SER A 177 -9.12 1.72 29.39
CA SER A 177 -8.67 2.57 30.51
C SER A 177 -8.73 4.06 30.18
N LEU A 178 -8.31 4.46 28.97
CA LEU A 178 -8.34 5.86 28.53
C LEU A 178 -9.78 6.35 28.29
N GLN A 179 -10.69 5.48 27.87
CA GLN A 179 -12.11 5.80 27.73
C GLN A 179 -12.77 6.05 29.09
N GLU A 180 -12.46 5.22 30.09
CA GLU A 180 -12.94 5.43 31.46
C GLU A 180 -12.37 6.72 32.07
N GLU A 181 -11.10 7.04 31.83
CA GLU A 181 -10.51 8.31 32.27
C GLU A 181 -11.20 9.51 31.60
N LYS A 182 -11.46 9.44 30.27
CA LYS A 182 -12.20 10.48 29.54
C LYS A 182 -13.59 10.70 30.14
N LYS A 183 -14.27 9.61 30.51
CA LYS A 183 -15.61 9.65 31.13
C LYS A 183 -15.56 10.21 32.55
N ALA A 184 -14.55 9.88 33.34
CA ALA A 184 -14.33 10.41 34.69
C ALA A 184 -14.05 11.93 34.70
N LEU A 185 -13.35 12.43 33.67
CA LEU A 185 -13.14 13.88 33.48
C LEU A 185 -14.41 14.59 32.98
N GLY A 186 -15.41 13.84 32.49
CA GLY A 186 -16.67 14.40 32.00
C GLY A 186 -16.50 15.28 30.76
N VAL A 187 -15.56 14.92 29.88
CA VAL A 187 -15.29 15.65 28.63
C VAL A 187 -16.52 15.60 27.72
N GLN A 188 -16.99 16.76 27.27
CA GLN A 188 -18.11 16.88 26.35
C GLN A 188 -17.60 17.07 24.92
N VAL A 189 -18.19 16.32 23.98
CA VAL A 189 -18.00 16.54 22.55
C VAL A 189 -19.11 17.46 22.10
N LEU A 190 -18.74 18.57 21.46
CA LEU A 190 -19.69 19.60 21.05
C LEU A 190 -19.93 19.51 19.55
N ASP A 191 -21.21 19.53 19.16
CA ASP A 191 -21.59 19.83 17.80
C ASP A 191 -21.60 21.35 17.62
N HIS A 192 -20.65 21.87 16.84
CA HIS A 192 -20.48 23.32 16.64
C HIS A 192 -21.69 23.95 15.93
N HIS A 193 -22.37 23.22 15.04
CA HIS A 193 -23.55 23.71 14.34
C HIS A 193 -24.76 23.78 15.28
N GLU A 194 -25.00 22.73 16.07
CA GLU A 194 -26.06 22.75 17.09
C GLU A 194 -25.81 23.85 18.12
N LEU A 195 -24.56 23.97 18.59
CA LEU A 195 -24.17 24.99 19.56
C LEU A 195 -24.37 26.41 19.00
N SER A 196 -23.97 26.65 17.75
CA SER A 196 -24.18 27.93 17.07
C SER A 196 -25.67 28.28 16.97
N ALA A 197 -26.52 27.32 16.59
CA ALA A 197 -27.98 27.51 16.55
C ALA A 197 -28.56 27.86 17.94
N ARG A 198 -28.07 27.20 19.00
CA ARG A 198 -28.47 27.49 20.38
C ARG A 198 -28.03 28.88 20.85
N PHE A 199 -26.82 29.31 20.51
CA PHE A 199 -26.39 30.69 20.73
C PHE A 199 -27.26 31.68 19.95
N GLY A 200 -27.60 31.39 18.69
CA GLY A 200 -28.53 32.20 17.89
C GLY A 200 -29.89 32.42 18.57
N GLY A 201 -30.49 31.35 19.12
CA GLY A 201 -31.73 31.43 19.89
C GLY A 201 -31.58 32.23 21.20
N PHE A 202 -30.44 32.08 21.88
CA PHE A 202 -30.15 32.81 23.12
C PHE A 202 -29.95 34.31 22.89
N ILE A 203 -29.26 34.71 21.81
CA ILE A 203 -29.08 36.11 21.39
C ILE A 203 -30.42 36.77 21.15
N GLN A 204 -31.33 36.10 20.43
CA GLN A 204 -32.68 36.60 20.20
C GLN A 204 -33.47 36.77 21.52
N SER A 205 -33.24 35.90 22.50
CA SER A 205 -33.87 36.00 23.81
C SER A 205 -33.35 37.19 24.62
N CYS A 206 -32.04 37.47 24.55
CA CYS A 206 -31.44 38.67 25.12
C CYS A 206 -32.04 39.94 24.50
N HIS A 207 -32.09 40.00 23.18
CA HIS A 207 -32.66 41.14 22.43
C HIS A 207 -34.14 41.35 22.77
N LYS A 208 -34.95 40.28 22.80
CA LYS A 208 -36.38 40.35 23.20
C LYS A 208 -36.56 40.84 24.63
N LEU A 209 -35.70 40.42 25.56
CA LEU A 209 -35.75 40.89 26.95
C LEU A 209 -35.47 42.40 27.00
N ALA A 210 -34.40 42.86 26.35
CA ALA A 210 -34.04 44.27 26.33
C ALA A 210 -35.17 45.11 25.72
N LYS A 211 -35.71 44.67 24.58
CA LYS A 211 -36.85 45.32 23.91
C LYS A 211 -38.08 45.41 24.80
N GLY A 212 -38.44 44.33 25.49
CA GLY A 212 -39.64 44.29 26.32
C GLY A 212 -39.65 45.27 27.50
N PHE A 213 -38.48 45.70 27.99
CA PHE A 213 -38.37 46.57 29.17
C PHE A 213 -37.86 47.98 28.85
N PHE A 214 -36.96 48.13 27.87
CA PHE A 214 -36.26 49.39 27.63
C PHE A 214 -36.71 50.13 26.37
N PHE A 215 -37.42 49.46 25.47
CA PHE A 215 -38.13 50.12 24.35
C PHE A 215 -39.52 50.57 24.82
N THR A 216 -39.53 51.50 25.79
CA THR A 216 -40.74 51.97 26.48
C THR A 216 -40.68 53.47 26.72
N GLN A 217 -41.87 54.08 26.82
CA GLN A 217 -42.00 55.48 27.20
C GLN A 217 -41.94 55.63 28.73
N PHE A 218 -41.28 56.67 29.20
CA PHE A 218 -41.32 57.10 30.59
C PHE A 218 -42.68 57.73 30.93
N PRO A 219 -43.18 57.56 32.16
CA PRO A 219 -44.39 58.23 32.63
C PRO A 219 -44.23 59.76 32.62
N ASP A 220 -45.31 60.49 32.28
CA ASP A 220 -45.34 61.96 32.25
C ASP A 220 -45.06 62.62 33.62
N SER A 221 -45.10 61.85 34.71
CA SER A 221 -44.85 62.31 36.08
C SER A 221 -43.37 62.36 36.48
N ALA A 222 -42.46 61.79 35.68
CA ALA A 222 -41.03 61.79 35.99
C ALA A 222 -40.36 63.07 35.46
N THR A 223 -39.76 63.87 36.35
CA THR A 223 -38.94 65.00 35.93
C THR A 223 -37.59 64.51 35.39
N CYS A 224 -37.11 65.13 34.31
CA CYS A 224 -35.85 64.77 33.66
C CYS A 224 -34.65 64.82 34.63
N ASP A 225 -34.63 65.82 35.52
CA ASP A 225 -33.54 66.02 36.49
C ASP A 225 -33.46 64.90 37.56
N ASP A 226 -34.60 64.41 38.04
CA ASP A 226 -34.65 63.30 39.00
C ASP A 226 -34.14 61.99 38.37
N LEU A 227 -34.56 61.72 37.12
CA LEU A 227 -34.11 60.56 36.37
C LEU A 227 -32.60 60.62 36.09
N GLN A 228 -32.08 61.77 35.67
CA GLN A 228 -30.66 61.99 35.42
C GLN A 228 -29.82 61.75 36.70
N GLY A 229 -30.31 62.23 37.85
CA GLY A 229 -29.68 62.01 39.16
C GLY A 229 -29.61 60.53 39.53
N ARG A 230 -30.73 59.79 39.37
CA ARG A 230 -30.78 58.35 39.62
C ARG A 230 -29.87 57.56 38.68
N LEU A 231 -29.79 57.94 37.40
CA LEU A 231 -28.89 57.32 36.43
C LEU A 231 -27.41 57.56 36.78
N TYR A 232 -27.05 58.75 37.26
CA TYR A 232 -25.69 59.01 37.73
C TYR A 232 -25.32 58.16 38.96
N GLN A 233 -26.22 58.08 39.95
CA GLN A 233 -26.01 57.29 41.17
C GLN A 233 -25.93 55.78 40.91
N SER A 234 -26.69 55.28 39.95
CA SER A 234 -26.66 53.86 39.55
C SER A 234 -25.38 53.43 38.83
N GLY A 235 -24.56 54.38 38.37
CA GLY A 235 -23.38 54.10 37.55
C GLY A 235 -23.68 53.88 36.06
N PHE A 236 -24.94 54.01 35.61
CA PHE A 236 -25.35 53.87 34.21
C PHE A 236 -24.49 54.70 33.25
N THR A 237 -24.21 55.96 33.60
CA THR A 237 -23.42 56.89 32.78
C THR A 237 -21.97 56.45 32.53
N LYS A 238 -21.43 55.53 33.35
CA LYS A 238 -20.09 54.96 33.17
C LYS A 238 -20.07 53.78 32.20
N MET A 239 -21.20 53.07 32.05
CA MET A 239 -21.30 51.84 31.27
C MET A 239 -22.02 52.07 29.93
N ALA A 240 -22.97 52.98 29.88
CA ALA A 240 -23.75 53.25 28.68
C ALA A 240 -22.93 53.97 27.58
N PRO A 241 -23.33 53.85 26.29
CA PRO A 241 -22.77 54.63 25.20
C PRO A 241 -22.65 56.14 25.52
N LYS A 242 -21.59 56.78 25.04
CA LYS A 242 -21.46 58.24 25.18
C LYS A 242 -22.58 58.91 24.39
N SER A 243 -23.30 59.85 25.03
CA SER A 243 -24.39 60.65 24.42
C SER A 243 -25.65 59.88 24.03
N ILE A 244 -26.30 59.24 25.01
CA ILE A 244 -27.68 58.76 24.87
C ILE A 244 -28.65 59.89 25.26
N PRO A 245 -29.60 60.27 24.40
CA PRO A 245 -30.67 61.16 24.82
C PRO A 245 -31.58 60.42 25.81
N ILE A 246 -31.91 61.04 26.93
CA ILE A 246 -32.87 60.50 27.90
C ILE A 246 -34.20 61.20 27.66
N SER A 247 -35.03 60.61 26.79
CA SER A 247 -36.31 61.17 26.39
C SER A 247 -37.30 60.06 25.96
N ASN A 248 -38.51 60.48 25.58
CA ASN A 248 -39.51 59.60 24.96
C ASN A 248 -39.42 59.56 23.43
N SER A 249 -38.39 60.17 22.82
CA SER A 249 -38.16 60.06 21.38
C SER A 249 -37.92 58.60 20.97
N LEU A 250 -38.29 58.26 19.74
CA LEU A 250 -38.03 56.93 19.20
C LEU A 250 -36.52 56.57 19.19
N PRO A 251 -35.59 57.46 18.77
CA PRO A 251 -34.16 57.19 18.85
C PRO A 251 -33.65 56.98 20.29
N SER A 252 -34.16 57.74 21.27
CA SER A 252 -33.82 57.54 22.69
C SER A 252 -34.23 56.15 23.20
N GLN A 253 -35.43 55.69 22.85
CA GLN A 253 -35.91 54.36 23.25
C GLN A 253 -35.01 53.24 22.70
N PHE A 254 -34.60 53.33 21.43
CA PHE A 254 -33.65 52.38 20.84
C PHE A 254 -32.28 52.42 21.54
N LEU A 255 -31.70 53.61 21.80
CA LEU A 255 -30.41 53.68 22.48
C LEU A 255 -30.46 53.23 23.94
N ARG A 256 -31.58 53.41 24.65
CA ARG A 256 -31.78 52.83 25.99
C ARG A 256 -31.81 51.30 25.93
N MET A 257 -32.47 50.72 24.93
CA MET A 257 -32.43 49.28 24.67
C MET A 257 -31.01 48.79 24.37
N ALA A 258 -30.27 49.47 23.49
CA ALA A 258 -28.88 49.14 23.18
C ALA A 258 -27.95 49.23 24.41
N ALA A 259 -28.15 50.23 25.27
CA ALA A 259 -27.40 50.34 26.52
C ALA A 259 -27.66 49.16 27.47
N ALA A 260 -28.90 48.69 27.55
CA ALA A 260 -29.25 47.52 28.33
C ALA A 260 -28.58 46.25 27.77
N GLU A 261 -28.62 46.05 26.45
CA GLU A 261 -27.94 44.93 25.78
C GLU A 261 -26.43 44.96 26.03
N LYS A 262 -25.79 46.12 25.88
CA LYS A 262 -24.36 46.30 26.19
C LYS A 262 -24.01 45.91 27.63
N ILE A 263 -24.79 46.40 28.60
CA ILE A 263 -24.55 46.10 30.01
C ILE A 263 -24.73 44.60 30.28
N ILE A 264 -25.75 43.98 29.68
CA ILE A 264 -25.98 42.53 29.77
C ILE A 264 -24.84 41.75 29.12
N ALA A 265 -24.41 42.13 27.91
CA ALA A 265 -23.31 41.51 27.16
C ALA A 265 -21.99 41.54 27.94
N GLN A 266 -21.66 42.70 28.53
CA GLN A 266 -20.49 42.85 29.38
C GLN A 266 -20.55 41.90 30.58
N LYS A 267 -21.72 41.72 31.20
CA LYS A 267 -21.89 40.82 32.35
C LYS A 267 -21.92 39.35 31.95
N LEU A 268 -22.43 39.02 30.76
CA LEU A 268 -22.30 37.68 30.20
C LEU A 268 -20.83 37.30 30.04
N CYS A 269 -20.02 38.14 29.40
CA CYS A 269 -18.58 37.90 29.21
C CYS A 269 -17.82 37.85 30.55
N THR A 270 -18.02 38.83 31.41
CA THR A 270 -17.20 38.96 32.64
C THR A 270 -17.61 38.01 33.77
N ASN A 271 -18.90 37.67 33.91
CA ASN A 271 -19.41 36.92 35.06
C ASN A 271 -19.96 35.54 34.72
N ILE A 272 -20.56 35.36 33.54
CA ILE A 272 -21.30 34.14 33.21
C ILE A 272 -20.47 33.18 32.36
N PHE A 273 -19.96 33.60 31.21
CA PHE A 273 -19.21 32.75 30.29
C PHE A 273 -17.75 32.60 30.71
N ARG A 274 -17.55 31.96 31.86
CA ARG A 274 -16.23 31.73 32.47
C ARG A 274 -15.78 30.29 32.30
N GLN A 275 -14.46 30.07 32.27
CA GLN A 275 -13.91 28.71 32.20
C GLN A 275 -14.27 27.88 33.43
N TYR A 276 -14.41 28.53 34.58
CA TYR A 276 -14.76 27.94 35.87
C TYR A 276 -15.34 29.03 36.80
N TYR A 277 -16.08 28.63 37.84
CA TYR A 277 -16.69 29.56 38.81
C TYR A 277 -15.99 29.64 40.18
N LEU A 278 -14.85 28.96 40.32
CA LEU A 278 -14.04 28.90 41.55
C LEU A 278 -12.66 29.52 41.32
N PRO A 279 -11.95 30.07 42.31
CA PRO A 279 -12.39 30.40 43.66
C PRO A 279 -13.25 31.67 43.71
N GLU A 280 -13.78 31.96 44.89
CA GLU A 280 -14.72 33.08 45.12
C GLU A 280 -14.04 34.45 44.95
N THR A 281 -12.81 34.59 45.44
CA THR A 281 -12.10 35.88 45.44
C THR A 281 -11.58 36.25 44.06
N LEU A 282 -11.51 37.56 43.77
CA LEU A 282 -11.01 38.06 42.49
C LEU A 282 -9.51 37.77 42.32
N ALA A 283 -8.72 37.94 43.38
CA ALA A 283 -7.27 37.75 43.34
C ALA A 283 -6.90 36.29 43.03
N ASP A 284 -7.54 35.33 43.70
CA ASP A 284 -7.24 33.91 43.47
C ASP A 284 -7.74 33.47 42.08
N ARG A 285 -8.85 34.05 41.58
CA ARG A 285 -9.33 33.81 40.22
C ARG A 285 -8.33 34.31 39.17
N GLN A 286 -7.80 35.52 39.33
CA GLN A 286 -6.78 36.07 38.41
C GLN A 286 -5.49 35.22 38.41
N ALA A 287 -5.11 34.68 39.57
CA ALA A 287 -3.98 33.76 39.66
C ALA A 287 -4.25 32.47 38.87
N MET A 288 -5.44 31.87 39.00
CA MET A 288 -5.81 30.69 38.22
C MET A 288 -5.93 30.98 36.71
N ASP A 289 -6.48 32.13 36.32
CA ASP A 289 -6.55 32.55 34.92
C ASP A 289 -5.15 32.67 34.33
N SER A 290 -4.20 33.22 35.09
CA SER A 290 -2.80 33.31 34.69
C SER A 290 -2.15 31.92 34.50
N VAL A 291 -2.54 30.93 35.31
CA VAL A 291 -2.09 29.54 35.14
C VAL A 291 -2.68 28.93 33.87
N LEU A 292 -3.98 29.08 33.62
CA LEU A 292 -4.61 28.60 32.39
C LEU A 292 -4.00 29.25 31.14
N GLU A 293 -3.76 30.56 31.16
CA GLU A 293 -3.10 31.27 30.06
C GLU A 293 -1.68 30.74 29.80
N ARG A 294 -0.92 30.49 30.87
CA ARG A 294 0.42 29.92 30.74
C ARG A 294 0.38 28.50 30.17
N LEU A 295 -0.54 27.66 30.65
CA LEU A 295 -0.73 26.31 30.12
C LEU A 295 -1.14 26.35 28.65
N LEU A 296 -2.10 27.20 28.29
CA LEU A 296 -2.59 27.36 26.92
C LEU A 296 -1.47 27.73 25.95
N ARG A 297 -0.57 28.65 26.33
CA ARG A 297 0.59 29.08 25.52
C ARG A 297 1.62 27.98 25.30
N VAL A 298 1.74 27.04 26.24
CA VAL A 298 2.72 25.95 26.15
C VAL A 298 2.12 24.75 25.44
N ASN A 299 0.92 24.33 25.85
CA ASN A 299 0.21 23.18 25.34
C ASN A 299 -1.28 23.28 25.69
N SER A 300 -2.13 23.46 24.67
CA SER A 300 -3.59 23.55 24.83
C SER A 300 -4.21 22.30 25.48
N ARG A 301 -3.60 21.12 25.32
CA ARG A 301 -4.06 19.89 25.98
C ARG A 301 -3.84 19.93 27.49
N ASP A 302 -2.73 20.47 27.95
CA ASP A 302 -2.42 20.53 29.39
C ASP A 302 -3.35 21.53 30.09
N GLU A 303 -3.70 22.65 29.43
CA GLU A 303 -4.77 23.55 29.87
C GLU A 303 -6.09 22.78 30.00
N ALA A 304 -6.49 22.05 28.97
CA ALA A 304 -7.77 21.36 28.95
C ALA A 304 -7.85 20.29 30.04
N VAL A 305 -6.79 19.50 30.23
CA VAL A 305 -6.71 18.51 31.31
C VAL A 305 -6.85 19.19 32.67
N PHE A 306 -6.12 20.27 32.92
CA PHE A 306 -6.17 20.99 34.19
C PHE A 306 -7.55 21.56 34.46
N ARG A 307 -8.15 22.26 33.49
CA ARG A 307 -9.51 22.82 33.59
C ARG A 307 -10.55 21.71 33.84
N LEU A 308 -10.50 20.61 33.08
CA LEU A 308 -11.46 19.51 33.22
C LEU A 308 -11.32 18.77 34.56
N GLN A 309 -10.09 18.59 35.06
CA GLN A 309 -9.84 18.04 36.38
C GLN A 309 -10.42 18.95 37.48
N LEU A 310 -10.21 20.26 37.37
CA LEU A 310 -10.80 21.22 38.30
C LEU A 310 -12.33 21.14 38.31
N LEU A 311 -12.95 21.14 37.13
CA LEU A 311 -14.40 21.05 36.97
C LEU A 311 -14.98 19.70 37.43
N SER A 312 -14.20 18.61 37.32
CA SER A 312 -14.62 17.30 37.80
C SER A 312 -14.50 17.19 39.32
N ALA A 313 -13.36 17.63 39.89
CA ALA A 313 -13.08 17.53 41.32
C ALA A 313 -13.99 18.41 42.19
N TYR A 314 -14.39 19.60 41.70
CA TYR A 314 -15.14 20.60 42.48
C TYR A 314 -16.56 20.82 41.97
N LYS A 315 -17.19 19.79 41.40
CA LYS A 315 -18.52 19.89 40.79
C LYS A 315 -19.60 20.43 41.75
N SER A 316 -19.57 20.04 43.02
CA SER A 316 -20.51 20.51 44.05
C SER A 316 -20.36 21.99 44.35
N GLU A 317 -19.12 22.43 44.55
CA GLU A 317 -18.74 23.80 44.86
C GLU A 317 -19.04 24.71 43.67
N GLU A 318 -18.76 24.26 42.44
CA GLU A 318 -19.07 24.97 41.21
C GLU A 318 -20.58 25.27 41.11
N ASN A 319 -21.45 24.29 41.34
CA ASN A 319 -22.90 24.47 41.31
C ASN A 319 -23.40 25.48 42.36
N ARG A 320 -22.79 25.49 43.55
CA ARG A 320 -23.08 26.50 44.57
C ARG A 320 -22.67 27.90 44.12
N GLN A 321 -21.48 28.03 43.52
CA GLN A 321 -20.99 29.31 43.03
C GLN A 321 -21.80 29.86 41.87
N ILE A 322 -22.22 29.01 40.94
CA ILE A 322 -23.10 29.39 39.83
C ILE A 322 -24.33 30.15 40.36
N THR A 323 -24.98 29.62 41.39
CA THR A 323 -26.18 30.24 41.97
C THR A 323 -25.87 31.63 42.56
N SER A 324 -24.74 31.76 43.27
CA SER A 324 -24.28 33.02 43.85
C SER A 324 -23.92 34.05 42.76
N VAL A 325 -23.17 33.63 41.74
CA VAL A 325 -22.74 34.46 40.61
C VAL A 325 -23.93 34.97 39.82
N VAL A 326 -24.90 34.11 39.50
CA VAL A 326 -26.13 34.54 38.82
C VAL A 326 -26.89 35.57 39.66
N LYS A 327 -27.10 35.30 40.96
CA LYS A 327 -27.82 36.22 41.85
C LYS A 327 -27.12 37.60 41.96
N SER A 328 -25.80 37.61 42.17
CA SER A 328 -25.02 38.85 42.23
C SER A 328 -25.08 39.61 40.90
N THR A 329 -24.92 38.90 39.78
CA THR A 329 -24.92 39.52 38.45
C THR A 329 -26.28 40.12 38.10
N VAL A 330 -27.39 39.46 38.44
CA VAL A 330 -28.74 40.03 38.33
C VAL A 330 -28.84 41.33 39.13
N GLN A 331 -28.39 41.31 40.39
CA GLN A 331 -28.47 42.50 41.25
C GLN A 331 -27.64 43.66 40.70
N GLU A 332 -26.44 43.39 40.18
CA GLU A 332 -25.58 44.40 39.55
C GLU A 332 -26.29 45.04 38.34
N VAL A 333 -26.86 44.24 37.44
CA VAL A 333 -27.56 44.75 36.25
C VAL A 333 -28.81 45.53 36.63
N VAL A 334 -29.63 45.01 37.56
CA VAL A 334 -30.84 45.68 38.05
C VAL A 334 -30.50 47.01 38.75
N THR A 335 -29.37 47.07 39.47
CA THR A 335 -28.93 48.33 40.11
C THR A 335 -28.60 49.39 39.07
N VAL A 336 -27.92 49.02 37.98
CA VAL A 336 -27.50 49.95 36.92
C VAL A 336 -28.67 50.35 36.02
N LEU A 337 -29.52 49.41 35.62
CA LEU A 337 -30.61 49.62 34.66
C LEU A 337 -31.96 49.97 35.31
N GLY A 338 -32.12 49.71 36.60
CA GLY A 338 -33.36 49.92 37.34
C GLY A 338 -33.97 51.32 37.20
N PRO A 339 -33.19 52.42 37.19
CA PRO A 339 -33.75 53.76 36.98
C PRO A 339 -34.48 53.94 35.65
N LEU A 340 -34.18 53.14 34.62
CA LEU A 340 -34.83 53.20 33.31
C LEU A 340 -36.14 52.42 33.24
N ILE A 341 -36.47 51.64 34.28
CA ILE A 341 -37.64 50.77 34.33
C ILE A 341 -38.64 51.31 35.35
N SER A 342 -39.93 51.27 35.02
CA SER A 342 -41.00 51.61 35.95
C SER A 342 -40.94 50.74 37.21
N PRO A 343 -41.14 51.30 38.43
CA PRO A 343 -40.97 50.55 39.68
C PRO A 343 -41.78 49.26 39.79
N ASP A 344 -42.97 49.23 39.19
CA ASP A 344 -43.88 48.07 39.12
C ASP A 344 -43.33 46.92 38.25
N LEU A 345 -42.49 47.23 37.26
CA LEU A 345 -41.89 46.27 36.34
C LEU A 345 -40.51 45.78 36.77
N GLN A 346 -39.86 46.42 37.75
CA GLN A 346 -38.51 46.03 38.20
C GLN A 346 -38.45 44.59 38.71
N GLY A 347 -39.47 44.13 39.45
CA GLY A 347 -39.54 42.75 39.94
C GLY A 347 -39.67 41.72 38.80
N ASP A 348 -40.46 42.03 37.76
CA ASP A 348 -40.60 41.16 36.59
C ASP A 348 -39.30 41.14 35.76
N PHE A 349 -38.66 42.30 35.57
CA PHE A 349 -37.35 42.38 34.92
C PHE A 349 -36.30 41.54 35.66
N GLN A 350 -36.19 41.70 36.98
CA GLN A 350 -35.25 40.93 37.81
C GLN A 350 -35.47 39.42 37.66
N SER A 351 -36.73 38.99 37.68
CA SER A 351 -37.11 37.58 37.52
C SER A 351 -36.75 37.04 36.14
N LYS A 352 -37.11 37.75 35.06
CA LYS A 352 -36.81 37.33 33.68
C LYS A 352 -35.32 37.38 33.36
N LEU A 353 -34.58 38.37 33.86
CA LEU A 353 -33.13 38.45 33.72
C LEU A 353 -32.44 37.28 34.45
N GLY A 354 -32.93 36.92 35.65
CA GLY A 354 -32.44 35.75 36.38
C GLY A 354 -32.63 34.45 35.60
N LYS A 355 -33.77 34.27 34.93
CA LYS A 355 -34.00 33.13 34.03
C LYS A 355 -33.04 33.15 32.84
N LEU A 356 -32.84 34.31 32.21
CA LEU A 356 -31.92 34.46 31.08
C LEU A 356 -30.48 34.08 31.46
N PHE A 357 -29.97 34.54 32.62
CA PHE A 357 -28.63 34.16 33.07
C PHE A 357 -28.51 32.69 33.48
N GLN A 358 -29.58 32.07 34.00
CA GLN A 358 -29.60 30.62 34.22
C GLN A 358 -29.54 29.83 32.90
N GLU A 359 -30.23 30.30 31.86
CA GLU A 359 -30.15 29.73 30.51
C GLU A 359 -28.74 29.88 29.93
N ALA A 360 -28.11 31.04 30.12
CA ALA A 360 -26.74 31.30 29.70
C ALA A 360 -25.74 30.33 30.36
N VAL A 361 -25.85 30.09 31.67
CA VAL A 361 -25.02 29.10 32.37
C VAL A 361 -25.25 27.70 31.81
N LYS A 362 -26.50 27.30 31.57
CA LYS A 362 -26.82 25.97 31.00
C LYS A 362 -26.28 25.81 29.57
N LEU A 363 -26.30 26.88 28.78
CA LEU A 363 -25.71 26.91 27.45
C LEU A 363 -24.19 26.77 27.51
N TRP A 364 -23.56 27.41 28.50
CA TRP A 364 -22.11 27.44 28.67
C TRP A 364 -21.52 26.19 29.34
N GLY A 365 -22.27 25.48 30.17
CA GLY A 365 -21.78 24.31 30.92
C GLY A 365 -21.10 23.23 30.07
N PRO A 366 -21.68 22.80 28.93
CA PRO A 366 -20.99 21.90 28.00
C PRO A 366 -19.73 22.51 27.38
N VAL A 367 -19.76 23.82 27.11
CA VAL A 367 -18.63 24.58 26.56
C VAL A 367 -17.44 24.60 27.52
N GLN A 368 -17.67 24.73 28.83
CA GLN A 368 -16.61 24.62 29.83
C GLN A 368 -15.96 23.23 29.87
N ARG A 369 -16.65 22.19 29.38
CA ARG A 369 -16.18 20.80 29.41
C ARG A 369 -15.68 20.30 28.06
N SER A 370 -15.48 21.19 27.10
CA SER A 370 -14.84 20.87 25.83
C SER A 370 -13.35 20.55 25.99
N ALA A 371 -12.83 19.77 25.04
CA ALA A 371 -11.41 19.48 24.93
C ALA A 371 -10.57 20.69 24.46
N VAL A 372 -11.21 21.71 23.89
CA VAL A 372 -10.59 22.96 23.42
C VAL A 372 -11.20 24.13 24.15
N ARG A 373 -10.38 24.99 24.75
CA ARG A 373 -10.85 26.16 25.49
C ARG A 373 -11.68 27.08 24.60
N ALA A 374 -12.84 27.49 25.09
CA ALA A 374 -13.65 28.51 24.44
C ALA A 374 -13.21 29.91 24.87
N CYS A 375 -13.27 30.87 23.95
CA CYS A 375 -12.97 32.27 24.21
C CYS A 375 -14.22 33.12 23.99
N VAL A 376 -14.35 34.18 24.78
CA VAL A 376 -15.45 35.13 24.69
C VAL A 376 -14.87 36.51 24.57
N ASP A 377 -15.25 37.21 23.51
CA ASP A 377 -14.80 38.56 23.23
C ASP A 377 -15.97 39.53 23.28
N ASN A 378 -15.76 40.68 23.92
CA ASN A 378 -16.75 41.74 24.04
C ASN A 378 -16.26 43.07 23.46
N GLU A 379 -15.19 43.04 22.67
CA GLU A 379 -14.68 44.15 21.88
C GLU A 379 -15.11 43.95 20.41
N PRO A 380 -16.02 44.80 19.88
CA PRO A 380 -16.52 44.64 18.52
C PRO A 380 -15.45 44.79 17.44
N GLU A 381 -15.51 43.92 16.43
CA GLU A 381 -14.70 43.98 15.20
C GLU A 381 -15.57 44.25 13.96
N ASP A 382 -14.92 44.54 12.83
CA ASP A 382 -15.56 44.97 11.57
C ASP A 382 -16.50 43.93 10.94
N ASP A 383 -16.35 42.65 11.32
CA ASP A 383 -17.14 41.52 10.81
C ASP A 383 -18.29 41.10 11.76
N TRP A 384 -18.52 41.83 12.86
CA TRP A 384 -19.60 41.51 13.80
C TRP A 384 -21.01 41.71 13.20
N GLY A 385 -22.00 41.01 13.73
CA GLY A 385 -23.39 41.16 13.31
C GLY A 385 -24.02 42.48 13.78
N SER A 386 -25.22 42.78 13.26
CA SER A 386 -26.05 43.90 13.71
C SER A 386 -27.51 43.47 13.84
N PHE A 387 -28.26 44.12 14.73
CA PHE A 387 -29.71 43.96 14.79
C PHE A 387 -30.38 44.97 13.85
N LYS A 388 -31.24 44.48 12.95
CA LYS A 388 -31.98 45.29 11.98
C LYS A 388 -32.93 46.31 12.62
N ASP A 389 -33.35 46.06 13.86
CA ASP A 389 -34.23 46.95 14.63
C ASP A 389 -33.64 48.36 14.77
N TYR A 390 -32.32 48.50 14.84
CA TYR A 390 -31.63 49.79 14.94
C TYR A 390 -31.50 50.54 13.60
N ASP A 391 -31.76 49.86 12.48
CA ASP A 391 -31.70 50.46 11.15
C ASP A 391 -33.00 51.17 10.76
N GLY A 392 -34.13 50.94 11.44
CA GLY A 392 -35.35 51.78 11.39
C GLY A 392 -36.03 52.07 10.03
N LEU A 393 -37.35 51.88 9.97
CA LEU A 393 -38.27 52.11 8.82
C LEU A 393 -38.43 53.58 8.32
N MET A 394 -37.51 54.49 8.62
CA MET A 394 -37.60 55.91 8.23
C MET A 394 -36.84 56.17 6.94
N ASP A 395 -37.49 56.78 5.95
CA ASP A 395 -36.81 57.37 4.80
C ASP A 395 -35.76 58.37 5.32
N SER A 396 -34.49 58.12 5.03
CA SER A 396 -33.39 58.94 5.54
C SER A 396 -33.62 60.40 5.18
N THR A 397 -33.68 61.27 6.20
CA THR A 397 -33.77 62.72 5.94
C THR A 397 -32.46 63.21 5.31
N PRO A 398 -32.47 64.29 4.50
CA PRO A 398 -31.26 64.77 3.80
C PRO A 398 -30.06 65.07 4.71
N ASP A 399 -30.33 65.43 5.98
CA ASP A 399 -29.30 65.68 6.99
C ASP A 399 -28.71 64.39 7.57
N GLN A 400 -29.47 63.29 7.61
CA GLN A 400 -28.96 61.96 7.95
C GLN A 400 -28.07 61.42 6.83
N THR A 401 -28.44 61.65 5.56
CA THR A 401 -27.66 61.18 4.39
C THR A 401 -26.26 61.79 4.33
N LYS A 402 -26.08 63.03 4.82
CA LYS A 402 -24.75 63.69 4.89
C LYS A 402 -23.85 63.14 6.00
N GLN A 403 -24.42 62.61 7.09
CA GLN A 403 -23.64 62.05 8.22
C GLN A 403 -23.32 60.55 8.05
N VAL A 404 -24.06 59.82 7.22
CA VAL A 404 -23.81 58.40 6.88
C VAL A 404 -22.56 58.19 6.00
N LEU A 405 -21.93 59.26 5.49
CA LEU A 405 -20.67 59.22 4.73
C LEU A 405 -19.42 58.82 5.55
N ILE A 406 -19.57 58.58 6.86
CA ILE A 406 -18.50 58.08 7.73
C ILE A 406 -18.49 56.55 7.62
N PRO A 407 -17.32 55.89 7.46
CA PRO A 407 -17.25 54.44 7.46
C PRO A 407 -17.91 53.87 8.73
N PRO A 408 -18.72 52.79 8.62
CA PRO A 408 -19.41 52.20 9.75
C PRO A 408 -18.38 51.69 10.74
N ASN A 409 -18.32 52.30 11.91
CA ASN A 409 -17.47 51.84 13.01
C ASN A 409 -18.38 51.22 14.07
N PRO A 410 -17.98 50.09 14.68
CA PRO A 410 -18.74 49.55 15.78
C PRO A 410 -18.56 50.47 17.02
N ILE A 411 -19.67 50.80 17.66
CA ILE A 411 -19.71 51.67 18.83
C ILE A 411 -19.58 50.84 20.10
N ASP A 412 -20.42 49.81 20.23
CA ASP A 412 -20.57 49.03 21.45
C ASP A 412 -21.00 47.59 21.14
N SER A 413 -20.50 46.64 21.92
CA SER A 413 -20.96 45.23 21.88
C SER A 413 -22.36 45.12 22.46
N LEU A 414 -23.29 44.55 21.70
CA LEU A 414 -24.66 44.21 22.11
C LEU A 414 -24.77 42.72 22.49
N PHE A 415 -23.87 41.89 21.99
CA PHE A 415 -23.70 40.51 22.42
C PHE A 415 -22.27 40.04 22.11
N PRO A 416 -21.59 39.34 23.03
CA PRO A 416 -20.19 38.97 22.83
C PRO A 416 -20.01 37.89 21.74
N ARG A 417 -18.86 37.92 21.07
CA ARG A 417 -18.40 36.83 20.20
C ARG A 417 -18.00 35.62 21.05
N VAL A 418 -18.28 34.43 20.54
CA VAL A 418 -17.86 33.16 21.16
C VAL A 418 -17.12 32.32 20.13
N SER A 419 -15.90 31.91 20.46
CA SER A 419 -15.08 31.01 19.65
C SER A 419 -14.62 29.80 20.45
N ILE A 420 -14.34 28.69 19.76
CA ILE A 420 -13.75 27.48 20.33
C ILE A 420 -12.55 27.11 19.45
N GLY A 421 -11.34 27.36 19.95
CA GLY A 421 -10.15 27.34 19.11
C GLY A 421 -10.26 28.40 18.01
N GLU A 422 -10.09 27.98 16.76
CA GLU A 422 -10.19 28.84 15.58
C GLU A 422 -11.64 28.99 15.07
N ASP A 423 -12.57 28.16 15.56
CA ASP A 423 -13.95 28.17 15.07
C ASP A 423 -14.78 29.26 15.78
N ILE A 424 -15.38 30.15 14.99
CA ILE A 424 -16.35 31.13 15.50
C ILE A 424 -17.72 30.47 15.61
N ILE A 425 -18.16 30.22 16.84
CA ILE A 425 -19.48 29.63 17.13
C ILE A 425 -20.57 30.70 17.09
N CYS A 426 -20.24 31.90 17.57
CA CYS A 426 -21.11 33.07 17.55
C CYS A 426 -20.30 34.29 17.12
N GLN A 427 -20.72 34.93 16.03
CA GLN A 427 -20.03 36.08 15.43
C GLN A 427 -19.92 37.32 16.35
N GLY A 428 -20.82 37.44 17.34
CA GLY A 428 -21.03 38.66 18.11
C GLY A 428 -21.98 39.63 17.42
N TYR A 429 -22.55 40.57 18.18
CA TYR A 429 -23.42 41.63 17.67
C TYR A 429 -22.99 42.99 18.21
N ALA A 430 -22.94 43.99 17.33
CA ALA A 430 -22.52 45.34 17.66
C ALA A 430 -23.57 46.39 17.27
N LEU A 431 -23.53 47.52 17.97
CA LEU A 431 -24.23 48.75 17.60
C LEU A 431 -23.32 49.55 16.67
N TRP A 432 -23.79 49.91 15.49
CA TRP A 432 -22.95 50.58 14.48
C TRP A 432 -23.22 52.08 14.40
N SER A 433 -22.18 52.87 14.14
CA SER A 433 -22.32 54.32 13.98
C SER A 433 -23.17 54.75 12.79
N SER A 434 -23.31 53.86 11.80
CA SER A 434 -24.10 54.09 10.59
C SER A 434 -25.59 53.78 10.74
N GLN A 435 -26.03 53.17 11.85
CA GLN A 435 -27.44 52.78 11.99
C GLN A 435 -28.32 54.02 12.18
N ASN A 436 -29.47 54.04 11.51
CA ASN A 436 -30.33 55.22 11.44
C ASN A 436 -30.74 55.74 12.83
N MET A 437 -31.03 54.85 13.79
CA MET A 437 -31.41 55.25 15.14
C MET A 437 -30.25 55.87 15.93
N VAL A 438 -29.01 55.44 15.67
CA VAL A 438 -27.81 56.01 16.28
C VAL A 438 -27.57 57.42 15.76
N VAL A 439 -27.64 57.61 14.44
CA VAL A 439 -27.49 58.92 13.80
C VAL A 439 -28.58 59.89 14.30
N ALA A 440 -29.84 59.44 14.33
CA ALA A 440 -30.95 60.25 14.79
C ALA A 440 -30.81 60.68 16.26
N ALA A 441 -30.36 59.78 17.14
CA ALA A 441 -30.12 60.10 18.55
C ALA A 441 -28.93 61.07 18.75
N GLY A 442 -27.90 60.96 17.91
CA GLY A 442 -26.78 61.91 17.90
C GLY A 442 -27.20 63.33 17.52
N LEU A 443 -28.12 63.45 16.55
CA LEU A 443 -28.74 64.74 16.18
C LEU A 443 -29.58 65.32 17.32
N GLU A 444 -30.40 64.50 17.98
CA GLU A 444 -31.20 64.90 19.15
C GLU A 444 -30.31 65.47 20.28
N CYS A 445 -29.23 64.76 20.62
CA CYS A 445 -28.28 65.22 21.64
C CYS A 445 -27.60 66.55 21.26
N SER A 446 -27.35 66.78 19.97
CA SER A 446 -26.71 68.01 19.47
C SER A 446 -27.66 69.20 19.52
N GLN A 447 -28.94 68.98 19.22
CA GLN A 447 -29.99 69.99 19.30
C GLN A 447 -30.31 70.38 20.75
N ALA A 448 -30.35 69.41 21.66
CA ALA A 448 -30.58 69.65 23.10
C ALA A 448 -29.47 70.50 23.76
N LYS A 449 -28.23 70.45 23.24
CA LYS A 449 -27.11 71.28 23.71
C LYS A 449 -27.14 72.73 23.18
N SER A 450 -28.06 73.07 22.27
CA SER A 450 -28.04 74.32 21.50
C SER A 450 -28.97 75.48 21.94
N PRO A 451 -29.68 75.53 23.08
CA PRO A 451 -30.49 76.71 23.42
C PRO A 451 -29.82 77.64 24.45
N ILE A 452 -28.89 78.52 24.01
CA ILE A 452 -28.51 79.73 24.78
C ILE A 452 -28.52 81.03 23.94
N LEU A 453 -28.72 80.99 22.61
CA LEU A 453 -28.56 82.21 21.78
C LEU A 453 -29.83 82.82 21.17
N ALA A 454 -31.02 82.50 21.68
CA ALA A 454 -32.23 83.18 21.19
C ALA A 454 -33.30 83.33 22.28
N HIS A 455 -33.13 84.30 23.19
CA HIS A 455 -34.22 85.19 23.66
C HIS A 455 -33.69 86.30 24.60
N GLY A 456 -34.04 87.56 24.28
CA GLY A 456 -34.29 88.62 25.28
C GLY A 456 -33.17 89.62 25.58
N ARG A 457 -33.20 90.77 24.90
CA ARG A 457 -32.57 92.04 25.36
C ARG A 457 -33.21 92.51 26.69
N LEU A 458 -32.39 92.94 27.66
CA LEU A 458 -32.36 94.32 28.22
C LEU A 458 -31.38 94.46 29.41
N SER A 459 -30.40 95.36 29.21
CA SER A 459 -29.74 96.28 30.17
C SER A 459 -28.81 95.81 31.30
N SER A 460 -27.70 96.56 31.41
CA SER A 460 -26.80 96.79 32.56
C SER A 460 -25.49 95.98 32.68
N SER A 461 -24.49 96.44 31.92
CA SER A 461 -23.19 97.03 32.34
C SER A 461 -22.18 96.27 33.25
N ARG A 462 -20.91 96.30 32.77
CA ARG A 462 -19.61 96.11 33.45
C ARG A 462 -19.34 94.67 33.98
N ALA A 463 -18.20 94.02 33.79
CA ALA A 463 -16.84 94.51 33.61
C ALA A 463 -15.97 93.54 32.78
N ALA A 464 -14.94 94.10 32.14
CA ALA A 464 -13.89 93.42 31.38
C ALA A 464 -12.95 92.58 32.28
N VAL A 465 -12.29 91.57 31.70
CA VAL A 465 -10.85 91.58 31.34
C VAL A 465 -10.48 90.27 30.65
N ALA A 466 -9.82 90.41 29.50
CA ALA A 466 -9.32 89.37 28.62
C ALA A 466 -7.91 88.90 28.99
N ARG A 467 -7.57 87.66 28.60
CA ARG A 467 -6.41 87.22 27.76
C ARG A 467 -6.17 85.72 28.00
N ARG A 468 -6.43 84.83 27.05
CA ARG A 468 -5.70 84.49 25.81
C ARG A 468 -4.33 83.81 26.08
N GLY A 469 -4.39 82.46 26.14
CA GLY A 469 -3.60 81.43 25.44
C GLY A 469 -2.08 81.51 25.34
N SER A 470 -1.41 80.36 25.52
CA SER A 470 -0.61 79.68 24.47
C SER A 470 -0.07 78.30 24.92
N ASP A 471 -0.38 77.29 24.10
CA ASP A 471 0.49 76.27 23.48
C ASP A 471 1.64 75.50 24.20
N ARG A 472 1.48 74.16 24.12
CA ARG A 472 2.35 73.09 23.56
C ARG A 472 3.77 72.79 24.10
N ARG A 473 3.89 71.49 24.46
CA ARG A 473 4.99 70.48 24.27
C ARG A 473 6.34 70.80 24.95
N ARG A 474 7.02 69.86 25.63
CA ARG A 474 7.60 68.60 25.09
C ARG A 474 8.17 67.74 26.22
N LEU A 475 8.23 66.42 25.98
CA LEU A 475 8.88 65.36 26.76
C LEU A 475 10.40 65.55 26.98
N SER A 476 10.92 65.05 28.10
CA SER A 476 12.23 64.38 28.20
C SER A 476 12.33 63.47 29.44
N LEU A 477 13.21 62.48 29.33
CA LEU A 477 13.37 61.25 30.11
C LEU A 477 14.23 61.37 31.39
N SER A 478 14.02 60.41 32.31
CA SER A 478 15.00 59.64 33.13
C SER A 478 15.93 60.39 34.10
N THR A 479 16.14 60.03 35.37
CA THR A 479 16.69 58.75 35.86
C THR A 479 16.71 58.73 37.42
N SER A 480 16.64 57.51 37.99
CA SER A 480 17.37 57.00 39.17
C SER A 480 17.20 57.63 40.56
N SER A 481 16.72 56.82 41.52
CA SER A 481 17.53 56.47 42.71
C SER A 481 16.96 55.23 43.42
N ALA A 482 17.85 54.25 43.62
CA ALA A 482 17.72 53.15 44.56
C ALA A 482 18.78 53.35 45.67
N ILE A 483 18.48 52.85 46.88
CA ILE A 483 19.36 52.22 47.90
C ILE A 483 18.76 52.47 49.30
N GLY A 484 18.64 51.40 50.09
CA GLY A 484 18.55 51.49 51.55
C GLY A 484 17.90 50.29 52.24
N ASP A 485 18.67 49.23 52.49
CA ASP A 485 18.35 48.09 53.37
C ASP A 485 18.26 48.50 54.86
N GLY A 486 17.59 47.68 55.69
CA GLY A 486 17.91 47.61 57.14
C GLY A 486 16.78 47.18 58.09
N TRP A 487 16.92 45.94 58.58
CA TRP A 487 16.10 45.19 59.55
C TRP A 487 15.84 45.84 60.92
N THR A 488 14.72 45.50 61.57
CA THR A 488 14.62 45.19 63.02
C THR A 488 13.34 44.39 63.38
N ASP A 489 13.52 43.38 64.22
CA ASP A 489 12.53 42.51 64.89
C ASP A 489 11.54 43.25 65.82
N THR A 490 10.30 42.74 65.99
CA THR A 490 9.75 42.21 67.27
C THR A 490 8.28 41.72 67.23
N LEU A 491 8.08 40.49 67.72
CA LEU A 491 7.04 39.94 68.64
C LEU A 491 5.50 40.02 68.36
N THR A 492 4.95 38.84 68.00
CA THR A 492 3.71 38.11 68.40
C THR A 492 2.65 38.75 69.33
N PRO A 493 1.33 38.44 69.14
CA PRO A 493 0.77 37.13 69.55
C PRO A 493 -0.30 36.51 68.60
N PRO A 494 -0.39 35.17 68.46
CA PRO A 494 -1.56 34.50 67.91
C PRO A 494 -2.41 33.85 69.01
N GLY A 495 -3.70 34.15 69.00
CA GLY A 495 -4.74 33.37 69.67
C GLY A 495 -5.89 33.13 68.70
N ALA A 496 -6.35 31.87 68.63
CA ALA A 496 -7.46 31.32 67.85
C ALA A 496 -7.16 30.89 66.39
N GLN A 497 -6.58 29.70 66.26
CA GLN A 497 -6.67 28.89 65.05
C GLN A 497 -8.13 28.47 64.79
N ARG A 498 -8.74 29.01 63.72
CA ARG A 498 -9.70 28.26 62.89
C ARG A 498 -8.96 27.93 61.60
N GLY A 499 -8.76 26.64 61.36
CA GLY A 499 -8.08 26.13 60.16
C GLY A 499 -8.85 26.49 58.90
N HIS A 500 -8.42 27.56 58.23
CA HIS A 500 -8.63 27.72 56.80
C HIS A 500 -7.45 27.05 56.11
N HIS A 501 -7.66 25.83 55.60
CA HIS A 501 -6.73 25.23 54.65
C HIS A 501 -6.75 26.09 53.38
N SER A 502 -5.62 26.71 53.07
CA SER A 502 -5.46 27.51 51.85
C SER A 502 -5.46 26.58 50.65
N PHE A 503 -6.28 26.90 49.64
CA PHE A 503 -6.34 26.23 48.34
C PHE A 503 -4.95 26.11 47.67
N SER A 504 -4.02 27.02 48.02
CA SER A 504 -2.62 27.00 47.57
C SER A 504 -1.87 25.71 47.93
N ASP A 505 -2.19 25.05 49.05
CA ASP A 505 -1.44 23.88 49.52
C ASP A 505 -1.79 22.60 48.75
N HIS A 506 -2.91 22.56 48.02
CA HIS A 506 -3.29 21.41 47.17
C HIS A 506 -2.76 21.50 45.73
N VAL A 507 -2.49 22.70 45.22
CA VAL A 507 -1.99 22.89 43.85
C VAL A 507 -0.51 22.50 43.73
N THR A 508 0.26 22.55 44.83
CA THR A 508 1.69 22.20 44.82
C THR A 508 1.94 20.70 44.64
N ILE A 509 0.98 19.82 44.96
CA ILE A 509 1.14 18.36 44.86
C ILE A 509 0.96 17.83 43.41
N LEU A 510 0.41 18.63 42.49
CA LEU A 510 0.25 18.26 41.07
C LEU A 510 1.46 18.60 40.17
N PHE A 511 2.48 19.27 40.70
CA PHE A 511 3.69 19.66 39.96
C PHE A 511 4.83 18.62 40.00
N VAL A 512 4.50 17.33 39.98
CA VAL A 512 5.52 16.29 39.74
C VAL A 512 5.71 16.09 38.22
N LEU A 513 6.61 16.90 37.67
CA LEU A 513 7.48 16.61 36.52
C LEU A 513 6.86 15.83 35.34
N ARG A 514 6.23 16.54 34.39
CA ARG A 514 6.39 16.19 32.97
C ARG A 514 7.25 17.25 32.30
N ARG A 515 8.54 16.92 32.11
CA ARG A 515 9.40 17.64 31.17
C ARG A 515 8.75 17.59 29.77
N PRO A 516 8.87 18.63 28.93
CA PRO A 516 8.50 18.53 27.52
C PRO A 516 9.27 17.35 26.93
N ARG A 517 8.56 16.36 26.37
CA ARG A 517 9.21 15.27 25.63
C ARG A 517 9.91 15.87 24.42
N PRO A 518 11.07 15.28 24.06
CA PRO A 518 11.62 15.31 22.72
C PRO A 518 10.57 15.52 21.65
N VAL A 519 10.60 16.51 20.76
CA VAL A 519 9.97 16.25 19.45
C VAL A 519 10.82 15.14 18.84
N VAL A 520 10.31 13.91 18.87
CA VAL A 520 10.99 12.77 18.28
C VAL A 520 10.81 12.92 16.77
N ASP A 521 11.83 13.48 16.13
CA ASP A 521 11.99 13.40 14.68
C ASP A 521 13.06 12.35 14.39
N THR A 522 12.69 11.24 13.77
CA THR A 522 13.62 10.14 13.51
C THR A 522 13.24 9.48 12.20
N GLN A 523 14.19 9.46 11.27
CA GLN A 523 14.04 8.78 9.98
C GLN A 523 14.91 7.51 9.97
N ILE A 524 14.31 6.39 9.58
CA ILE A 524 14.93 5.07 9.49
C ILE A 524 14.69 4.55 8.08
N CYS A 525 15.76 4.39 7.30
CA CYS A 525 15.67 3.86 5.94
C CYS A 525 15.76 2.34 5.93
N HIS A 526 15.02 1.66 5.04
CA HIS A 526 15.11 0.20 4.93
C HIS A 526 16.51 -0.28 4.54
N SER A 527 17.26 0.55 3.82
CA SER A 527 18.68 0.34 3.49
C SER A 527 19.57 0.15 4.71
N SER A 528 19.31 0.91 5.78
CA SER A 528 20.08 0.82 7.03
C SER A 528 19.83 -0.45 7.83
N LEU A 529 18.71 -1.14 7.59
CA LEU A 529 18.36 -2.39 8.24
C LEU A 529 18.95 -3.61 7.51
N GLY A 530 19.31 -3.47 6.24
CA GLY A 530 19.91 -4.54 5.44
C GLY A 530 18.99 -5.73 5.14
N THR A 531 17.68 -5.61 5.39
CA THR A 531 16.72 -6.73 5.32
C THR A 531 15.95 -6.82 4.00
N SER A 532 16.10 -5.86 3.08
CA SER A 532 15.29 -5.77 1.86
C SER A 532 16.16 -5.53 0.62
N LYS A 533 15.83 -6.20 -0.48
CA LYS A 533 16.33 -5.92 -1.84
C LYS A 533 15.32 -5.15 -2.69
N ALA A 534 14.12 -4.90 -2.18
CA ALA A 534 13.11 -4.14 -2.91
C ALA A 534 13.54 -2.69 -3.11
N TYR A 535 13.23 -2.15 -4.29
CA TYR A 535 13.49 -0.75 -4.63
C TYR A 535 12.48 -0.25 -5.67
N ALA A 536 12.32 1.06 -5.74
CA ALA A 536 11.45 1.76 -6.66
C ALA A 536 12.09 3.08 -7.09
N SER A 537 11.66 3.61 -8.23
CA SER A 537 12.08 4.91 -8.75
C SER A 537 11.52 6.04 -7.89
N ALA A 538 12.33 7.08 -7.65
CA ALA A 538 11.84 8.28 -6.96
C ALA A 538 10.63 8.92 -7.65
N LYS A 539 10.53 8.81 -8.99
CA LYS A 539 9.39 9.33 -9.77
C LYS A 539 8.09 8.60 -9.42
N ALA A 540 8.09 7.27 -9.40
CA ALA A 540 6.89 6.50 -9.06
C ALA A 540 6.41 6.79 -7.63
N LEU A 541 7.33 6.98 -6.69
CA LEU A 541 6.99 7.34 -5.30
C LEU A 541 6.40 8.76 -5.22
N ASN A 542 6.99 9.74 -5.91
CA ASN A 542 6.55 11.14 -5.84
C ASN A 542 5.17 11.39 -6.48
N ASN A 543 4.79 10.64 -7.52
CA ASN A 543 3.56 10.87 -8.29
C ASN A 543 2.27 10.82 -7.45
N ASN A 544 2.27 10.17 -6.29
CA ASN A 544 1.07 9.91 -5.51
C ASN A 544 1.06 10.57 -4.12
N ILE A 545 2.10 11.33 -3.75
CA ILE A 545 2.22 11.91 -2.39
C ILE A 545 1.07 12.88 -2.12
N ASP A 546 0.85 13.84 -3.01
CA ASP A 546 -0.11 14.91 -2.79
C ASP A 546 -1.54 14.32 -2.67
N ASP A 547 -1.92 13.43 -3.60
CA ASP A 547 -3.19 12.69 -3.55
C ASP A 547 -3.33 11.84 -2.27
N PHE A 548 -2.27 11.13 -1.88
CA PHE A 548 -2.28 10.32 -0.67
C PHE A 548 -2.49 11.17 0.58
N CYS A 549 -1.72 12.25 0.71
CA CYS A 549 -1.79 13.14 1.87
C CYS A 549 -3.14 13.87 1.94
N GLN A 550 -3.71 14.27 0.80
CA GLN A 550 -5.07 14.82 0.75
C GLN A 550 -6.11 13.80 1.22
N GLU A 551 -6.02 12.54 0.77
CA GLU A 551 -6.91 11.47 1.22
C GLU A 551 -6.78 11.22 2.72
N VAL A 552 -5.55 11.24 3.26
CA VAL A 552 -5.32 11.10 4.70
C VAL A 552 -5.96 12.26 5.46
N THR A 553 -5.77 13.52 5.02
CA THR A 553 -6.44 14.70 5.62
C THR A 553 -7.96 14.56 5.64
N ASN A 554 -8.54 14.05 4.55
CA ASN A 554 -10.00 13.94 4.41
C ASN A 554 -10.60 12.80 5.25
N ASN A 555 -9.80 11.80 5.61
CA ASN A 555 -10.25 10.59 6.34
C ASN A 555 -9.72 10.50 7.78
N GLU A 556 -8.88 11.46 8.21
CA GLU A 556 -8.34 11.50 9.56
C GLU A 556 -9.48 11.70 10.60
N PRO A 557 -9.64 10.80 11.58
CA PRO A 557 -10.65 10.97 12.60
C PRO A 557 -10.18 12.01 13.63
N VAL A 558 -11.07 12.92 14.00
CA VAL A 558 -10.80 14.02 14.95
C VAL A 558 -10.25 13.52 16.31
N ILE A 559 -10.52 12.26 16.70
CA ILE A 559 -10.02 11.68 17.96
C ILE A 559 -9.84 10.15 17.86
N THR A 560 -8.68 9.67 17.41
CA THR A 560 -8.32 8.24 17.52
C THR A 560 -6.83 8.03 17.80
N ILE A 561 -6.54 7.23 18.82
CA ILE A 561 -5.20 6.69 19.11
C ILE A 561 -5.07 5.38 18.32
N GLY A 562 -3.94 5.17 17.65
CA GLY A 562 -3.70 3.95 16.86
C GLY A 562 -4.38 3.95 15.49
N TRP A 563 -4.85 5.11 15.01
CA TRP A 563 -5.37 5.21 13.65
C TRP A 563 -4.25 4.98 12.65
N THR A 564 -4.57 4.22 11.60
CA THR A 564 -3.64 3.93 10.50
C THR A 564 -4.40 4.06 9.20
N TRP A 565 -3.86 4.86 8.28
CA TRP A 565 -4.30 4.92 6.90
C TRP A 565 -3.20 4.38 6.01
N SER A 566 -3.57 3.52 5.07
CA SER A 566 -2.62 2.83 4.21
C SER A 566 -3.22 2.65 2.83
N LYS A 567 -2.41 2.90 1.78
CA LYS A 567 -2.83 2.73 0.39
C LYS A 567 -1.72 2.10 -0.42
N ILE A 568 -2.08 1.07 -1.16
CA ILE A 568 -1.20 0.36 -2.10
C ILE A 568 -1.27 1.08 -3.46
N TYR A 569 -0.11 1.33 -4.05
CA TYR A 569 0.04 1.93 -5.38
C TYR A 569 0.72 0.95 -6.33
N TYR A 570 0.32 1.04 -7.61
CA TYR A 570 0.89 0.25 -8.71
C TYR A 570 0.94 -1.27 -8.43
N ARG A 571 -0.16 -1.80 -7.90
CA ARG A 571 -0.30 -3.23 -7.59
C ARG A 571 0.03 -4.10 -8.82
N ASN A 572 0.75 -5.20 -8.59
CA ASN A 572 1.22 -6.14 -9.62
C ASN A 572 2.20 -5.52 -10.64
N THR A 573 2.98 -4.51 -10.23
CA THR A 573 4.05 -3.92 -11.04
C THR A 573 5.40 -3.97 -10.31
N PRO A 574 6.54 -3.80 -11.00
CA PRO A 574 7.84 -3.72 -10.33
C PRO A 574 7.96 -2.55 -9.33
N GLU A 575 7.11 -1.53 -9.47
CA GLU A 575 7.09 -0.34 -8.61
C GLU A 575 5.94 -0.41 -7.59
N GLU A 576 5.48 -1.60 -7.22
CA GLU A 576 4.45 -1.75 -6.18
C GLU A 576 4.98 -1.33 -4.80
N TYR A 577 4.25 -0.40 -4.17
CA TYR A 577 4.56 0.08 -2.82
C TYR A 577 3.29 0.43 -2.04
N THR A 578 3.45 0.61 -0.74
CA THR A 578 2.42 1.12 0.16
C THR A 578 2.92 2.37 0.86
N MET A 579 2.08 3.41 0.85
CA MET A 579 2.23 4.55 1.74
C MET A 579 1.35 4.34 2.96
N THR A 580 1.90 4.56 4.14
CA THR A 580 1.18 4.42 5.41
C THR A 580 1.43 5.62 6.30
N VAL A 581 0.36 6.11 6.92
CA VAL A 581 0.39 7.07 8.01
C VAL A 581 -0.23 6.40 9.22
N ALA A 582 0.46 6.42 10.34
CA ALA A 582 -0.05 5.90 11.61
C ALA A 582 0.11 6.95 12.71
N ILE A 583 -0.89 7.04 13.57
CA ILE A 583 -0.97 7.98 14.69
C ILE A 583 -0.73 7.22 15.98
N SER A 584 0.43 7.45 16.58
CA SER A 584 0.82 6.78 17.84
C SER A 584 0.16 7.41 19.07
N ASN A 585 -0.20 8.70 19.01
CA ASN A 585 -0.87 9.47 20.06
C ASN A 585 -1.70 10.60 19.44
N ARG A 586 -2.63 11.23 20.17
CA ARG A 586 -3.50 12.30 19.64
C ARG A 586 -2.69 13.46 19.06
N ALA A 587 -2.74 13.62 17.74
CA ALA A 587 -2.13 14.74 17.03
C ALA A 587 -3.18 15.80 16.67
N PHE A 588 -2.79 17.07 16.71
CA PHE A 588 -3.67 18.22 16.45
C PHE A 588 -2.86 19.28 15.72
N ASN A 589 -2.89 19.31 14.37
CA ASN A 589 -2.54 20.45 13.52
C ASN A 589 -2.80 20.17 12.03
N SER A 590 -2.87 21.23 11.22
CA SER A 590 -3.00 21.18 9.76
C SER A 590 -1.96 20.25 9.12
N TYR A 591 -2.46 19.16 8.53
CA TYR A 591 -1.72 17.91 8.30
C TYR A 591 -1.10 17.78 6.91
N GLU A 592 -1.67 18.42 5.90
CA GLU A 592 -1.35 18.15 4.49
C GLU A 592 0.12 18.42 4.15
N ASN A 593 0.62 19.62 4.48
CA ASN A 593 2.02 19.99 4.21
C ASN A 593 3.01 19.13 4.99
N GLN A 594 2.69 18.79 6.25
CA GLN A 594 3.55 17.94 7.07
C GLN A 594 3.65 16.51 6.50
N CYS A 595 2.54 15.96 6.04
CA CYS A 595 2.51 14.65 5.38
C CYS A 595 3.35 14.64 4.12
N ILE A 596 3.17 15.66 3.26
CA ILE A 596 3.91 15.81 2.02
C ILE A 596 5.41 15.89 2.31
N ASP A 597 5.81 16.75 3.25
CA ASP A 597 7.21 16.95 3.61
C ASP A 597 7.84 15.68 4.22
N ALA A 598 7.12 14.99 5.10
CA ALA A 598 7.61 13.76 5.71
C ALA A 598 7.80 12.64 4.67
N MET A 599 6.83 12.45 3.77
CA MET A 599 6.91 11.45 2.70
C MET A 599 8.02 11.79 1.69
N ARG A 600 8.10 13.06 1.26
CA ARG A 600 9.19 13.52 0.37
C ARG A 600 10.54 13.31 1.02
N SER A 601 10.69 13.60 2.30
CA SER A 601 11.96 13.39 2.98
C SER A 601 12.36 11.91 3.11
N ILE A 602 11.40 10.98 3.22
CA ILE A 602 11.71 9.55 3.13
C ILE A 602 12.23 9.21 1.74
N ILE A 603 11.56 9.69 0.69
CA ILE A 603 11.95 9.44 -0.70
C ILE A 603 13.33 10.05 -0.99
N ASP A 604 13.58 11.28 -0.58
CA ASP A 604 14.84 11.96 -0.86
C ASP A 604 15.99 11.38 -0.04
N GLY A 605 15.74 10.93 1.20
CA GLY A 605 16.78 10.46 2.12
C GLY A 605 17.03 8.95 2.15
N CYS A 606 16.12 8.11 1.64
CA CYS A 606 16.23 6.65 1.73
C CYS A 606 16.58 5.97 0.40
N ASP A 607 17.84 6.15 0.01
CA ASP A 607 18.45 5.51 -1.16
C ASP A 607 18.82 4.03 -0.94
N VAL A 608 18.94 3.31 -2.05
CA VAL A 608 19.52 1.95 -2.06
C VAL A 608 21.01 1.98 -1.68
N PRO A 609 21.50 1.05 -0.83
CA PRO A 609 22.88 1.00 -0.40
C PRO A 609 23.69 0.24 -1.46
N VAL A 610 24.14 0.94 -2.50
CA VAL A 610 24.98 0.36 -3.55
C VAL A 610 26.44 0.73 -3.34
N ASN A 611 27.35 -0.25 -3.48
CA ASN A 611 28.80 -0.02 -3.57
C ASN A 611 29.14 0.63 -4.92
N GLY A 612 28.75 1.90 -5.11
CA GLY A 612 28.84 2.62 -6.39
C GLY A 612 27.96 3.86 -6.42
N SER A 613 27.66 4.39 -7.62
CA SER A 613 26.70 5.49 -7.76
C SER A 613 25.26 4.97 -7.91
N ASN A 614 24.29 5.76 -7.46
CA ASN A 614 22.84 5.56 -7.67
C ASN A 614 22.32 6.52 -8.76
N PRO A 615 22.76 6.41 -10.03
CA PRO A 615 22.46 7.40 -11.07
C PRO A 615 20.98 7.41 -11.47
N MET A 616 20.26 6.32 -11.21
CA MET A 616 18.83 6.18 -11.47
C MET A 616 17.96 6.63 -10.28
N ASN A 617 18.58 7.10 -9.19
CA ASN A 617 17.90 7.58 -7.99
C ASN A 617 16.90 6.57 -7.39
N TRP A 618 17.32 5.30 -7.32
CA TRP A 618 16.53 4.21 -6.74
C TRP A 618 16.38 4.38 -5.23
N LYS A 619 15.15 4.19 -4.76
CA LYS A 619 14.73 4.37 -3.38
C LYS A 619 14.35 3.04 -2.77
N GLN A 620 14.66 2.88 -1.48
CA GLN A 620 14.34 1.67 -0.73
C GLN A 620 13.19 1.86 0.25
N GLY A 621 12.66 3.09 0.33
CA GLY A 621 11.64 3.45 1.30
C GLY A 621 12.18 3.49 2.72
N GLY A 622 11.28 3.70 3.66
CA GLY A 622 11.65 3.83 5.06
C GLY A 622 10.49 4.31 5.90
N LYS A 623 10.83 4.65 7.13
CA LYS A 623 9.92 5.16 8.15
C LYS A 623 10.43 6.49 8.67
N ARG A 624 9.57 7.48 8.85
CA ARG A 624 9.86 8.69 9.60
C ARG A 624 8.85 8.87 10.72
N LEU A 625 9.34 9.06 11.93
CA LEU A 625 8.56 9.56 13.05
C LEU A 625 8.73 11.07 13.08
N HIS A 626 7.62 11.82 13.13
CA HIS A 626 7.65 13.26 13.32
C HIS A 626 6.52 13.64 14.27
N GLY A 627 6.87 13.92 15.52
CA GLY A 627 5.88 14.11 16.60
C GLY A 627 5.13 12.81 16.88
N ASP A 628 3.80 12.85 16.82
CA ASP A 628 2.93 11.69 17.07
C ASP A 628 2.64 10.84 15.82
N TYR A 629 3.05 11.33 14.64
CA TYR A 629 2.84 10.65 13.37
C TYR A 629 4.02 9.76 12.99
N THR A 630 3.68 8.62 12.41
CA THR A 630 4.58 7.71 11.73
C THR A 630 4.21 7.69 10.25
N TYR A 631 5.15 8.09 9.40
CA TYR A 631 5.06 8.00 7.95
C TYR A 631 5.91 6.83 7.49
N LYS A 632 5.40 6.01 6.58
CA LYS A 632 6.10 4.83 6.08
C LYS A 632 5.86 4.62 4.60
N ILE A 633 6.93 4.27 3.88
CA ILE A 633 6.90 3.85 2.48
C ILE A 633 7.54 2.47 2.41
N ASP A 634 6.73 1.44 2.17
CA ASP A 634 7.17 0.05 2.00
C ASP A 634 7.10 -0.36 0.54
N ILE A 635 8.19 -0.85 -0.02
CA ILE A 635 8.26 -1.36 -1.40
C ILE A 635 8.23 -2.89 -1.35
N PHE A 636 7.38 -3.52 -2.16
CA PHE A 636 7.12 -4.97 -2.03
C PHE A 636 8.00 -5.83 -2.92
N ARG A 637 8.34 -5.38 -4.12
CA ARG A 637 8.96 -6.21 -5.15
C ARG A 637 10.43 -6.55 -4.80
N GLN A 638 10.66 -7.74 -4.23
CA GLN A 638 12.00 -8.19 -3.80
C GLN A 638 12.81 -8.87 -4.92
N ASN A 639 12.15 -9.41 -5.94
CA ASN A 639 12.74 -10.21 -7.00
C ASN A 639 13.14 -9.39 -8.25
N ARG A 640 13.64 -8.17 -8.04
CA ARG A 640 14.15 -7.29 -9.10
C ARG A 640 15.67 -7.49 -9.28
N PRO A 641 16.28 -7.03 -10.40
CA PRO A 641 17.72 -7.12 -10.58
C PRO A 641 18.49 -6.49 -9.41
N TRP A 642 19.41 -7.25 -8.80
CA TRP A 642 20.22 -6.79 -7.67
C TRP A 642 21.72 -7.00 -7.94
N PRO A 643 22.58 -5.98 -7.81
CA PRO A 643 22.27 -4.60 -7.42
C PRO A 643 21.38 -3.87 -8.45
N PRO A 644 20.65 -2.82 -8.04
CA PRO A 644 19.77 -2.07 -8.94
C PRO A 644 20.50 -1.56 -10.18
N PRO A 645 19.85 -1.56 -11.36
CA PRO A 645 20.49 -1.18 -12.60
C PRO A 645 20.91 0.29 -12.60
N THR A 646 22.11 0.59 -13.11
CA THR A 646 22.66 1.96 -13.17
C THR A 646 22.23 2.74 -14.42
N LYS A 647 21.51 2.11 -15.34
CA LYS A 647 20.90 2.73 -16.51
C LYS A 647 19.70 1.89 -16.94
N PRO A 648 18.69 2.48 -17.61
CA PRO A 648 17.62 1.68 -18.18
C PRO A 648 18.18 0.69 -19.22
N ARG A 649 17.48 -0.42 -19.42
CA ARG A 649 17.78 -1.42 -20.46
C ARG A 649 16.57 -1.61 -21.34
N GLN A 650 16.80 -1.95 -22.60
CA GLN A 650 15.74 -2.35 -23.50
C GLN A 650 16.22 -3.30 -24.59
N ALA A 651 15.28 -3.98 -25.23
CA ALA A 651 15.40 -4.55 -26.57
C ALA A 651 14.16 -4.18 -27.36
N CYS A 652 14.31 -4.02 -28.67
CA CYS A 652 13.18 -3.69 -29.53
C CYS A 652 13.34 -4.32 -30.91
N GLU A 653 12.30 -4.96 -31.39
CA GLU A 653 12.25 -5.58 -32.71
C GLU A 653 10.96 -5.20 -33.44
N GLY A 654 11.09 -4.85 -34.72
CA GLY A 654 9.97 -4.50 -35.60
C GLY A 654 9.88 -5.44 -36.80
N TRP A 655 8.76 -6.13 -36.95
CA TRP A 655 8.52 -7.13 -37.99
C TRP A 655 7.41 -6.69 -38.94
N TYR A 656 7.70 -6.68 -40.24
CA TYR A 656 6.68 -6.41 -41.26
C TYR A 656 5.68 -7.57 -41.36
N LYS A 657 4.38 -7.28 -41.27
CA LYS A 657 3.29 -8.26 -41.37
C LYS A 657 2.24 -7.79 -42.39
N ILE A 658 2.66 -7.66 -43.65
CA ILE A 658 1.85 -7.37 -44.86
C ILE A 658 1.01 -6.08 -44.81
N ILE A 659 0.04 -5.97 -43.90
CA ILE A 659 -0.85 -4.81 -43.76
C ILE A 659 -0.61 -4.02 -42.46
N TRP A 660 0.23 -4.52 -41.54
CA TRP A 660 0.67 -3.80 -40.35
C TRP A 660 2.13 -4.12 -40.04
N GLN A 661 2.68 -3.42 -39.06
CA GLN A 661 3.99 -3.69 -38.51
C GLN A 661 3.89 -4.06 -37.04
N HIS A 662 4.44 -5.21 -36.68
CA HIS A 662 4.43 -5.73 -35.32
C HIS A 662 5.69 -5.30 -34.58
N TYR A 663 5.56 -4.95 -33.31
CA TYR A 663 6.66 -4.59 -32.44
C TYR A 663 6.67 -5.44 -31.19
N ASP A 664 7.87 -5.85 -30.79
CA ASP A 664 8.19 -6.43 -29.50
C ASP A 664 9.18 -5.50 -28.80
N ILE A 665 8.82 -4.99 -27.63
CA ILE A 665 9.67 -4.11 -26.82
C ILE A 665 9.80 -4.72 -25.44
N TYR A 666 11.04 -4.94 -25.02
CA TYR A 666 11.41 -5.36 -23.68
C TYR A 666 12.07 -4.20 -22.96
N GLY A 667 11.85 -4.07 -21.66
CA GLY A 667 12.50 -3.03 -20.89
C GLY A 667 12.74 -3.39 -19.44
N GLY A 668 13.68 -2.70 -18.82
CA GLY A 668 14.02 -2.83 -17.41
C GLY A 668 14.57 -1.51 -16.87
N GLY A 669 14.13 -1.12 -15.67
CA GLY A 669 14.48 0.15 -15.04
C GLY A 669 13.71 1.39 -15.56
N TRP A 670 12.67 1.22 -16.37
CA TRP A 670 11.79 2.29 -16.88
C TRP A 670 10.39 1.73 -17.23
N ALA A 671 9.35 2.56 -17.34
CA ALA A 671 7.97 2.13 -17.61
C ALA A 671 7.41 1.04 -16.65
N ASN A 672 7.86 1.07 -15.39
CA ASN A 672 7.65 -0.01 -14.43
C ASN A 672 6.40 0.13 -13.55
N TYR A 673 5.47 1.05 -13.82
CA TYR A 673 4.37 1.36 -12.90
C TYR A 673 2.97 1.50 -13.55
N ASP A 674 2.86 1.40 -14.87
CA ASP A 674 1.66 1.84 -15.59
C ASP A 674 1.29 0.99 -16.82
N TRP A 675 1.87 -0.20 -16.96
CA TRP A 675 1.66 -1.07 -18.13
C TRP A 675 1.86 -0.33 -19.47
N GLY A 676 2.76 0.65 -19.49
CA GLY A 676 3.06 1.49 -20.64
C GLY A 676 2.00 2.56 -20.99
N ALA A 677 0.91 2.69 -20.24
CA ALA A 677 -0.20 3.58 -20.59
C ALA A 677 0.10 5.07 -20.42
N LYS A 678 0.91 5.46 -19.44
CA LYS A 678 1.35 6.85 -19.17
C LYS A 678 2.81 7.09 -19.60
N SER A 679 3.53 6.07 -20.03
CA SER A 679 4.92 6.12 -20.47
C SER A 679 5.07 5.87 -21.96
N LEU A 680 4.84 4.64 -22.43
CA LEU A 680 5.05 4.22 -23.83
C LEU A 680 3.97 4.73 -24.79
N GLN A 681 2.68 4.50 -24.52
CA GLN A 681 1.62 4.89 -25.44
C GLN A 681 1.62 6.39 -25.76
N PRO A 682 1.81 7.30 -24.77
CA PRO A 682 1.89 8.75 -25.05
C PRO A 682 3.13 9.14 -25.86
N ALA A 683 4.21 8.35 -25.82
CA ALA A 683 5.38 8.56 -26.65
C ALA A 683 5.17 8.02 -28.09
N ILE A 684 4.47 6.90 -28.23
CA ILE A 684 4.21 6.23 -29.52
C ILE A 684 3.17 7.00 -30.35
N ASN A 685 2.04 7.36 -29.74
CA ASN A 685 0.87 7.89 -30.45
C ASN A 685 1.16 9.15 -31.31
N PRO A 686 1.90 10.16 -30.81
CA PRO A 686 2.23 11.33 -31.62
C PRO A 686 3.10 11.00 -32.82
N CYS A 687 3.97 9.98 -32.70
CA CYS A 687 4.85 9.62 -33.80
C CYS A 687 4.17 8.73 -34.83
N CYS A 688 3.34 7.76 -34.42
CA CYS A 688 2.68 6.84 -35.35
C CYS A 688 1.38 7.41 -35.94
N GLY A 689 0.74 8.36 -35.25
CA GLY A 689 -0.56 8.96 -35.61
C GLY A 689 -1.71 8.36 -34.80
N LEU A 690 -2.69 9.19 -34.45
CA LEU A 690 -3.88 8.76 -33.70
C LEU A 690 -4.61 7.62 -34.42
N GLY A 691 -4.87 6.53 -33.70
CA GLY A 691 -5.56 5.33 -34.22
C GLY A 691 -4.67 4.32 -34.95
N SER A 692 -3.37 4.60 -35.11
CA SER A 692 -2.44 3.65 -35.74
C SER A 692 -1.96 2.54 -34.81
N LEU A 693 -1.96 2.77 -33.50
CA LEU A 693 -1.58 1.79 -32.48
C LEU A 693 -2.73 0.82 -32.23
N THR A 694 -2.54 -0.46 -32.56
CA THR A 694 -3.54 -1.52 -32.40
C THR A 694 -2.91 -2.75 -31.74
N GLY A 695 -3.73 -3.63 -31.16
CA GLY A 695 -3.24 -4.86 -30.53
C GLY A 695 -2.27 -4.62 -29.36
N TRP A 696 -2.46 -3.54 -28.61
CA TRP A 696 -1.61 -3.20 -27.46
C TRP A 696 -1.72 -4.24 -26.36
N ASN A 697 -0.56 -4.78 -25.97
CA ASN A 697 -0.41 -5.65 -24.81
C ASN A 697 0.85 -5.28 -24.05
N PHE A 698 0.83 -5.54 -22.75
CA PHE A 698 1.93 -5.26 -21.85
C PHE A 698 1.87 -6.21 -20.66
N GLU A 699 2.99 -6.83 -20.33
CA GLU A 699 3.14 -7.68 -19.15
C GLU A 699 4.41 -7.37 -18.38
N TYR A 700 4.32 -7.48 -17.07
CA TYR A 700 5.50 -7.49 -16.19
C TYR A 700 5.89 -8.95 -15.96
N PHE A 701 7.17 -9.28 -16.12
CA PHE A 701 7.64 -10.61 -15.78
C PHE A 701 7.66 -10.78 -14.27
N ASP A 702 7.38 -11.97 -13.76
CA ASP A 702 7.47 -12.25 -12.32
C ASP A 702 8.90 -12.06 -11.81
N GLU A 703 9.87 -12.67 -12.51
CA GLU A 703 11.31 -12.44 -12.34
C GLU A 703 11.90 -11.86 -13.62
N PRO A 704 12.97 -11.05 -13.54
CA PRO A 704 13.66 -10.56 -14.71
C PRO A 704 14.14 -11.70 -15.60
N ASP A 705 14.08 -11.50 -16.91
CA ASP A 705 14.61 -12.48 -17.86
C ASP A 705 16.15 -12.57 -17.79
N GLU A 706 16.74 -13.45 -18.59
CA GLU A 706 18.20 -13.63 -18.66
C GLU A 706 18.97 -12.34 -19.02
N ASN A 707 18.31 -11.39 -19.67
CA ASN A 707 18.86 -10.09 -20.05
C ASN A 707 18.61 -9.00 -18.98
N GLY A 708 17.86 -9.32 -17.93
CA GLY A 708 17.47 -8.41 -16.86
C GLY A 708 16.37 -7.42 -17.25
N TYR A 709 15.53 -7.76 -18.23
CA TYR A 709 14.29 -7.04 -18.53
C TYR A 709 13.22 -7.39 -17.51
N GLU A 710 12.40 -6.41 -17.13
CA GLU A 710 11.35 -6.52 -16.11
C GLU A 710 9.94 -6.59 -16.73
N TRP A 711 9.81 -6.31 -18.03
CA TRP A 711 8.54 -6.34 -18.76
C TRP A 711 8.73 -6.53 -20.26
N HIS A 712 7.63 -6.92 -20.91
CA HIS A 712 7.47 -7.02 -22.36
C HIS A 712 6.18 -6.34 -22.81
N SER A 713 6.25 -5.65 -23.94
CA SER A 713 5.10 -5.06 -24.62
C SER A 713 5.13 -5.43 -26.08
N TRP A 714 3.96 -5.78 -26.62
CA TRP A 714 3.80 -6.04 -28.04
C TRP A 714 2.57 -5.35 -28.60
N PHE A 715 2.69 -4.84 -29.82
CA PHE A 715 1.63 -4.08 -30.48
C PHE A 715 1.85 -4.00 -31.98
N ASN A 716 0.86 -3.46 -32.68
CA ASN A 716 0.88 -3.24 -34.12
C ASN A 716 0.77 -1.75 -34.44
N THR A 717 1.45 -1.31 -35.50
CA THR A 717 1.33 0.04 -36.07
C THR A 717 1.20 -0.01 -37.58
N ALA A 718 1.00 1.16 -38.22
CA ALA A 718 1.07 1.29 -39.66
C ALA A 718 2.48 0.98 -40.20
N ILE A 719 2.55 0.53 -41.44
CA ILE A 719 3.78 0.19 -42.16
C ILE A 719 4.70 1.42 -42.27
N GLY A 720 6.01 1.22 -42.12
CA GLY A 720 7.03 2.26 -42.32
C GLY A 720 7.25 3.15 -41.10
N THR A 721 6.65 2.80 -39.95
CA THR A 721 6.83 3.51 -38.68
C THR A 721 8.18 3.22 -38.04
N ARG A 722 8.88 2.12 -38.38
CA ARG A 722 10.13 1.72 -37.70
C ARG A 722 11.20 2.80 -37.83
N ARG A 723 11.60 3.12 -39.07
CA ARG A 723 12.58 4.18 -39.36
C ARG A 723 12.15 5.55 -38.85
N ARG A 724 10.84 5.84 -38.87
CA ARG A 724 10.31 7.15 -38.49
C ARG A 724 10.26 7.37 -36.99
N CYS A 725 10.00 6.32 -36.21
CA CYS A 725 9.56 6.46 -34.82
C CYS A 725 10.36 5.66 -33.81
N PHE A 726 10.89 4.51 -34.22
CA PHE A 726 11.43 3.51 -33.31
C PHE A 726 12.93 3.30 -33.51
N ASP A 727 13.42 3.41 -34.75
CA ASP A 727 14.84 3.31 -35.15
C ASP A 727 15.61 4.63 -34.94
N ASN A 728 14.96 5.67 -34.41
CA ASN A 728 15.58 6.93 -34.03
C ASN A 728 15.56 7.19 -32.52
N ASN A 729 15.14 6.17 -31.74
CA ASN A 729 15.10 6.12 -30.28
C ASN A 729 14.23 7.19 -29.60
N ARG A 730 13.48 7.99 -30.37
CA ARG A 730 12.71 9.10 -29.83
C ARG A 730 11.62 8.61 -28.89
N ILE A 731 10.93 7.54 -29.26
CA ILE A 731 9.85 6.97 -28.45
C ILE A 731 10.41 6.42 -27.15
N GLN A 732 11.45 5.60 -27.23
CA GLN A 732 12.02 4.91 -26.09
C GLN A 732 12.60 5.89 -25.08
N CYS A 733 13.38 6.87 -25.58
CA CYS A 733 13.93 7.95 -24.77
C CYS A 733 12.82 8.79 -24.11
N ALA A 734 11.77 9.16 -24.86
CA ALA A 734 10.65 9.93 -24.32
C ALA A 734 9.85 9.16 -23.26
N ALA A 735 9.80 7.83 -23.34
CA ALA A 735 9.15 6.97 -22.37
C ALA A 735 10.03 6.65 -21.13
N GLY A 736 11.28 7.13 -21.10
CA GLY A 736 12.22 6.95 -19.98
C GLY A 736 13.23 5.81 -20.17
N GLY A 737 13.23 5.16 -21.33
CA GLY A 737 14.21 4.14 -21.71
C GLY A 737 15.52 4.73 -22.25
N PRO A 738 16.46 3.87 -22.68
CA PRO A 738 17.73 4.31 -23.25
C PRO A 738 17.54 5.15 -24.53
N CYS A 739 18.29 6.24 -24.65
CA CYS A 739 18.26 7.11 -25.83
C CYS A 739 19.24 6.63 -26.94
N ASP A 740 20.02 5.59 -26.68
CA ASP A 740 21.08 5.05 -27.53
C ASP A 740 20.78 3.62 -28.05
N SER A 741 19.57 3.10 -27.86
CA SER A 741 19.17 1.75 -28.28
C SER A 741 18.10 1.77 -29.37
N TYR A 742 18.39 1.13 -30.50
CA TYR A 742 17.61 1.12 -31.74
C TYR A 742 16.72 -0.13 -31.88
N CYS A 743 15.59 0.01 -32.56
CA CYS A 743 14.72 -1.13 -32.89
C CYS A 743 15.23 -1.89 -34.11
N GLY A 744 15.62 -3.15 -33.91
CA GLY A 744 16.03 -4.07 -34.98
C GLY A 744 14.87 -4.60 -35.83
N GLY A 745 15.17 -5.49 -36.78
CA GLY A 745 14.16 -6.16 -37.61
C GLY A 745 14.07 -5.66 -39.06
N ASN A 746 13.12 -6.22 -39.80
CA ASN A 746 13.02 -6.06 -41.26
C ASN A 746 11.87 -5.16 -41.73
N GLY A 747 11.07 -4.60 -40.82
CA GLY A 747 9.97 -3.72 -41.23
C GLY A 747 10.33 -2.26 -41.32
#